data_AF-A0A831SHQ1-F1
#
_entry.id   AF-A0A831SHQ1-F1
#
_cell.length_a   1.000
_cell.length_b   1.000
_cell.length_c   1.000
_cell.angle_alpha   90.00
_cell.angle_beta   90.00
_cell.angle_gamma   90.00
#
_symmetry.space_group_name_H-M   'P 1'
#
loop_
_entity.id
_entity.type
_entity.pdbx_description
1 polymer ?
#
loop_
_entity_poly.entity_id
_entity_poly.type
_entity_poly.pdbx_seq_one_letter_code
_entity_poly.pdbx_strand_id
1 'polypeptide(L)'
;MNFGEIEKHRNFIFFMELLAFLHDIGKYYEEVKAINRKGHQYKTYSPNYHIPIGAFILNLKKLKNKQLIQKDRLLNARGKYVVLIDTLKSFQISSDVFNEKFLSLLSVPSIWQSLLDISISEFAMYHHENKKNYKFLVAENHIEKLLSKADYLDSAEDREGSRKVTAYRAKLHTPFGLLENTQYELKEQKNILNEIAQCIQDKNFEKGFYLARKLKGIWSNAPADTRPPFNDTTLWNHAYMVSSIFKATVAYTLLKKEIIKPEKIADNLAILSVQSPNRDFLTGVNRLPDYNGRWEIFNELRKEICELIEFNIPLGNHVYKDINGQYFLIPNLSNEEFKEHYKKLYEDIIKIYQEKTKGLLLPRIKIEKCKIKGKILQIGKIIIKLKKEYESNIEGMISCYYFDEGFIKPEWIEEWKEEKEICQVCFKMPAEKEHVIYHDKICKWCQERRKSKAKEDKVKFLDEVMDKDQRFALLVGQVGLLDQWLKGDYIYTTFVNKKTNLKKPASPSRMMRIYEEIDSFDKKIIKELKEEREFKIKRLIFCVKCFEISKIKKDLKYKIYRHRFNKNFLEDCIREYLLRKKRLISNLNENIKKIANIITYQGRHPYLDLFIKDITAETVAAYPDITIEIIKSYLEKYHDHIEFECKTDGESLRIKITSLNNFNFKEVSKIKSIYSFSGEFMYLVPGNRVLKVANRLRKEFNERYYKVQGRLCLNLGIVYA
;
A
#
# COMPACT_ATOMS: atom_id res chain seq x y z
N MET A 1 -0.83 30.58 -14.37
CA MET A 1 0.48 30.54 -13.70
C MET A 1 0.82 29.09 -13.40
N ASN A 2 2.02 28.62 -13.76
CA ASN A 2 2.46 27.23 -13.54
C ASN A 2 3.09 27.07 -12.15
N PHE A 3 3.30 25.83 -11.68
CA PHE A 3 4.14 25.50 -10.52
C PHE A 3 5.64 25.78 -10.76
N GLY A 4 5.98 26.83 -11.52
CA GLY A 4 7.31 27.06 -12.07
C GLY A 4 8.42 27.20 -11.03
N GLU A 5 8.15 27.80 -9.87
CA GLU A 5 9.14 27.85 -8.77
C GLU A 5 9.40 26.46 -8.15
N ILE A 6 8.36 25.64 -8.05
CA ILE A 6 8.47 24.27 -7.55
C ILE A 6 9.23 23.40 -8.56
N GLU A 7 8.92 23.51 -9.85
CA GLU A 7 9.61 22.81 -10.93
C GLU A 7 11.10 23.20 -10.97
N LYS A 8 11.39 24.50 -10.90
CA LYS A 8 12.76 25.04 -10.88
C LYS A 8 13.57 24.53 -9.69
N HIS A 9 12.93 24.37 -8.53
CA HIS A 9 13.59 23.95 -7.29
C HIS A 9 13.23 22.51 -6.87
N ARG A 10 12.82 21.67 -7.82
CA ARG A 10 12.39 20.27 -7.59
C ARG A 10 13.43 19.44 -6.85
N ASN A 11 14.70 19.50 -7.28
CA ASN A 11 15.81 18.81 -6.63
C ASN A 11 16.03 19.28 -5.18
N PHE A 12 15.83 20.56 -4.92
CA PHE A 12 15.93 21.11 -3.56
C PHE A 12 14.83 20.55 -2.65
N ILE A 13 13.59 20.44 -3.13
CA ILE A 13 12.47 19.89 -2.35
C ILE A 13 12.74 18.42 -1.95
N PHE A 14 13.12 17.56 -2.90
CA PHE A 14 13.45 16.16 -2.58
C PHE A 14 14.64 16.03 -1.65
N PHE A 15 15.65 16.88 -1.84
CA PHE A 15 16.81 16.89 -0.96
C PHE A 15 16.40 17.24 0.47
N MET A 16 15.63 18.32 0.67
CA MET A 16 15.14 18.73 1.98
C MET A 16 14.21 17.69 2.62
N GLU A 17 13.35 17.04 1.83
CA GLU A 17 12.50 15.93 2.27
C GLU A 17 13.34 14.74 2.77
N LEU A 18 14.36 14.35 2.01
CA LEU A 18 15.27 13.26 2.37
C LEU A 18 16.03 13.56 3.66
N LEU A 19 16.50 14.79 3.86
CA LEU A 19 17.16 15.20 5.10
C LEU A 19 16.21 15.16 6.30
N ALA A 20 14.98 15.66 6.13
CA ALA A 20 13.96 15.57 7.16
C ALA A 20 13.57 14.12 7.45
N PHE A 21 13.61 13.22 6.47
CA PHE A 21 13.38 11.78 6.71
C PHE A 21 14.52 11.14 7.53
N LEU A 22 15.76 11.58 7.34
CA LEU A 22 16.95 11.03 8.01
C LEU A 22 17.27 11.70 9.36
N HIS A 23 16.55 12.76 9.75
CA HIS A 23 16.90 13.61 10.91
C HIS A 23 17.12 12.85 12.23
N ASP A 24 16.37 11.77 12.43
CA ASP A 24 16.31 11.02 13.68
C ASP A 24 16.89 9.59 13.58
N ILE A 25 17.69 9.34 12.53
CA ILE A 25 18.26 8.03 12.20
C ILE A 25 19.02 7.35 13.36
N GLY A 26 19.58 8.14 14.27
CA GLY A 26 20.34 7.65 15.42
C GLY A 26 19.50 6.88 16.45
N LYS A 27 18.17 7.04 16.48
CA LYS A 27 17.27 6.30 17.37
C LYS A 27 17.33 4.79 17.14
N TYR A 28 17.45 4.36 15.88
CA TYR A 28 17.49 2.94 15.51
C TYR A 28 18.68 2.20 16.12
N TYR A 29 19.88 2.79 16.08
CA TYR A 29 21.09 2.12 16.53
C TYR A 29 21.11 1.89 18.05
N GLU A 30 20.57 2.83 18.82
CA GLU A 30 20.49 2.70 20.28
C GLU A 30 19.56 1.56 20.70
N GLU A 31 18.46 1.35 19.97
CA GLU A 31 17.59 0.19 20.16
C GLU A 31 18.35 -1.12 19.95
N VAL A 32 19.15 -1.23 18.88
CA VAL A 32 19.91 -2.45 18.61
C VAL A 32 21.04 -2.66 19.62
N LYS A 33 21.75 -1.61 20.03
CA LYS A 33 22.80 -1.70 21.06
C LYS A 33 22.22 -2.15 22.41
N ALA A 34 21.00 -1.74 22.74
CA ALA A 34 20.32 -2.17 23.95
C ALA A 34 20.03 -3.69 23.96
N ILE A 35 19.81 -4.31 22.79
CA ILE A 35 19.63 -5.77 22.66
C ILE A 35 20.91 -6.54 23.00
N ASN A 36 22.07 -6.06 22.54
CA ASN A 36 23.35 -6.77 22.70
C ASN A 36 23.93 -6.72 24.13
N ARG A 37 23.28 -6.03 25.09
CA ARG A 37 23.69 -5.96 26.49
C ARG A 37 22.84 -6.90 27.36
N LYS A 38 23.46 -7.80 28.14
CA LYS A 38 22.74 -8.70 29.08
C LYS A 38 21.93 -7.88 30.11
N GLY A 39 20.60 -8.04 30.12
CA GLY A 39 19.64 -7.40 31.04
C GLY A 39 18.36 -6.95 30.32
N HIS A 40 17.19 -6.99 30.96
CA HIS A 40 15.90 -6.64 30.30
C HIS A 40 15.46 -5.18 30.50
N GLN A 41 16.03 -4.49 31.49
CA GLN A 41 15.67 -3.12 31.87
C GLN A 41 16.95 -2.27 31.93
N TYR A 42 16.83 -0.97 31.65
CA TYR A 42 17.94 -0.02 31.81
C TYR A 42 17.40 1.35 32.23
N LYS A 43 18.14 2.06 33.07
CA LYS A 43 17.86 3.47 33.35
C LYS A 43 18.28 4.27 32.11
N THR A 44 17.30 4.80 31.37
CA THR A 44 17.58 5.71 30.25
C THR A 44 18.09 7.04 30.78
N TYR A 45 19.40 7.26 30.74
CA TYR A 45 19.95 8.60 30.84
C TYR A 45 19.93 9.26 29.46
N SER A 46 18.91 10.09 29.25
CA SER A 46 18.77 11.16 28.26
C SER A 46 18.84 10.80 26.75
N PRO A 47 17.99 11.45 25.92
CA PRO A 47 18.07 11.49 24.45
C PRO A 47 19.40 11.98 23.83
N ASN A 48 20.35 12.42 24.65
CA ASN A 48 21.60 13.04 24.21
C ASN A 48 22.56 12.11 23.46
N TYR A 49 22.36 10.79 23.54
CA TYR A 49 23.21 9.81 22.85
C TYR A 49 22.73 9.45 21.44
N HIS A 50 21.44 9.66 21.09
CA HIS A 50 20.90 9.26 19.79
C HIS A 50 21.50 10.05 18.63
N ILE A 51 21.54 11.36 18.76
CA ILE A 51 21.97 12.26 17.69
C ILE A 51 23.47 12.20 17.40
N PRO A 52 24.36 12.06 18.39
CA PRO A 52 25.78 11.74 18.15
C PRO A 52 26.03 10.48 17.36
N ILE A 53 25.15 9.49 17.54
CA ILE A 53 25.21 8.23 16.83
C ILE A 53 24.67 8.42 15.41
N GLY A 54 23.61 9.23 15.24
CA GLY A 54 23.21 9.74 13.93
C GLY A 54 24.36 10.45 13.21
N ALA A 55 25.10 11.30 13.92
CA ALA A 55 26.28 11.99 13.41
C ALA A 55 27.36 11.04 12.89
N PHE A 56 27.60 9.98 13.66
CA PHE A 56 28.56 8.95 13.34
C PHE A 56 28.11 8.09 12.16
N ILE A 57 26.82 7.74 12.10
CA ILE A 57 26.18 7.06 10.96
C ILE A 57 26.37 7.89 9.70
N LEU A 58 26.05 9.18 9.78
CA LEU A 58 26.22 10.17 8.70
C LEU A 58 27.69 10.62 8.53
N ASN A 59 28.65 9.95 9.16
CA ASN A 59 30.09 10.10 8.99
C ASN A 59 30.65 11.53 9.17
N LEU A 60 30.20 12.26 10.19
CA LEU A 60 30.67 13.62 10.47
C LEU A 60 32.16 13.70 10.85
N LYS A 61 33.02 14.31 10.00
CA LYS A 61 34.48 14.43 10.21
C LYS A 61 34.88 15.41 11.31
N LYS A 62 34.13 16.49 11.53
CA LYS A 62 34.43 17.49 12.58
C LYS A 62 34.45 16.88 13.99
N LEU A 63 33.71 15.80 14.22
CA LEU A 63 33.73 15.04 15.48
C LEU A 63 35.05 14.23 15.65
N LYS A 64 35.73 13.84 14.57
CA LYS A 64 36.92 12.96 14.56
C LYS A 64 38.27 13.67 14.66
N ASN A 65 38.36 15.01 14.52
CA ASN A 65 39.66 15.71 14.53
C ASN A 65 40.37 15.55 15.89
N LYS A 66 41.66 15.14 15.89
CA LYS A 66 42.43 14.78 17.10
C LYS A 66 42.52 15.86 18.19
N GLN A 67 42.39 17.14 17.83
CA GLN A 67 42.33 18.24 18.81
C GLN A 67 41.03 18.26 19.64
N LEU A 68 40.03 17.47 19.25
CA LEU A 68 38.71 17.42 19.86
C LEU A 68 38.44 16.12 20.67
N ILE A 69 39.46 15.28 20.84
CA ILE A 69 39.39 14.01 21.58
C ILE A 69 40.09 14.20 22.94
N GLN A 70 39.33 14.43 24.00
CA GLN A 70 39.83 14.34 25.38
C GLN A 70 39.25 13.09 26.03
N LYS A 71 40.12 12.14 26.42
CA LYS A 71 39.75 10.92 27.18
C LYS A 71 38.59 10.13 26.54
N ASP A 72 38.75 9.73 25.27
CA ASP A 72 37.82 8.87 24.50
C ASP A 72 36.42 9.44 24.23
N ARG A 73 36.22 10.77 24.37
CA ARG A 73 34.93 11.45 24.12
C ARG A 73 35.01 12.40 22.93
N LEU A 74 33.98 12.38 22.06
CA LEU A 74 33.84 13.26 20.88
C LEU A 74 33.31 14.66 21.24
N LEU A 75 33.74 15.73 20.54
CA LEU A 75 33.17 17.09 20.59
C LEU A 75 32.44 17.45 19.28
N ASN A 76 31.28 18.10 19.35
CA ASN A 76 30.56 18.56 18.17
C ASN A 76 31.22 19.80 17.52
N ALA A 77 30.74 20.21 16.33
CA ALA A 77 31.22 21.39 15.59
C ALA A 77 31.10 22.72 16.36
N ARG A 78 30.34 22.76 17.46
CA ARG A 78 30.19 23.92 18.36
C ARG A 78 30.99 23.75 19.67
N GLY A 79 31.93 22.81 19.73
CA GLY A 79 32.90 22.62 20.81
C GLY A 79 32.37 21.95 22.10
N LYS A 80 31.33 21.12 22.03
CA LYS A 80 30.63 20.57 23.22
C LYS A 80 30.57 19.03 23.22
N TYR A 81 30.66 18.39 24.40
CA TYR A 81 30.89 16.94 24.62
C TYR A 81 29.75 16.02 24.19
N VAL A 82 30.11 14.83 23.68
CA VAL A 82 29.17 14.00 22.95
C VAL A 82 29.15 12.49 23.33
N VAL A 83 30.07 11.59 22.90
CA VAL A 83 29.98 10.11 23.15
C VAL A 83 31.34 9.38 23.15
N LEU A 84 31.43 8.17 23.74
CA LEU A 84 32.55 7.21 23.71
C LEU A 84 32.73 6.48 22.34
N ILE A 85 33.92 6.59 21.74
CA ILE A 85 34.24 6.23 20.34
C ILE A 85 34.24 4.70 20.04
N ASP A 86 34.70 3.88 20.98
CA ASP A 86 35.07 2.48 20.67
C ASP A 86 33.89 1.54 20.37
N THR A 87 32.65 1.94 20.65
CA THR A 87 31.46 1.11 20.40
C THR A 87 30.81 1.28 19.02
N LEU A 88 31.41 2.07 18.10
CA LEU A 88 30.72 2.54 16.90
C LEU A 88 31.39 2.21 15.56
N LYS A 89 32.69 1.86 15.51
CA LYS A 89 33.46 1.67 14.24
C LYS A 89 32.80 0.76 13.18
N SER A 90 31.92 -0.17 13.57
CA SER A 90 31.25 -1.10 12.66
C SER A 90 30.10 -0.50 11.83
N PHE A 91 29.53 0.64 12.24
CA PHE A 91 28.31 1.19 11.64
C PHE A 91 28.50 2.65 11.17
N GLN A 92 29.34 2.82 10.14
CA GLN A 92 29.50 4.07 9.37
C GLN A 92 28.98 3.88 7.95
N ILE A 93 28.30 4.90 7.42
CA ILE A 93 28.05 5.00 5.98
C ILE A 93 29.41 5.20 5.29
N SER A 94 29.65 4.51 4.17
CA SER A 94 30.94 4.52 3.45
C SER A 94 31.20 5.81 2.65
N SER A 95 30.32 6.80 2.76
CA SER A 95 30.34 8.03 1.98
C SER A 95 30.63 9.23 2.89
N ASP A 96 31.41 10.17 2.37
CA ASP A 96 31.67 11.46 3.02
C ASP A 96 30.65 12.54 2.63
N VAL A 97 29.68 12.24 1.74
CA VAL A 97 28.77 13.23 1.13
C VAL A 97 28.02 14.07 2.15
N PHE A 98 27.64 13.46 3.28
CA PHE A 98 26.91 14.14 4.34
C PHE A 98 27.75 15.22 5.06
N ASN A 99 29.07 15.26 4.86
CA ASN A 99 29.94 16.35 5.33
C ASN A 99 29.99 17.54 4.38
N GLU A 100 29.52 17.37 3.14
CA GLU A 100 29.55 18.44 2.17
C GLU A 100 28.60 19.58 2.56
N LYS A 101 28.84 20.76 2.00
CA LYS A 101 27.96 21.93 2.15
C LYS A 101 26.81 21.84 1.14
N PHE A 102 25.68 22.49 1.41
CA PHE A 102 24.54 22.49 0.49
C PHE A 102 24.92 22.96 -0.93
N LEU A 103 25.77 23.98 -1.05
CA LEU A 103 26.20 24.54 -2.33
C LEU A 103 26.93 23.58 -3.26
N SER A 104 27.65 22.58 -2.74
CA SER A 104 28.39 21.65 -3.60
C SER A 104 27.45 20.72 -4.36
N LEU A 105 26.27 20.46 -3.78
CA LEU A 105 25.35 19.46 -4.29
C LEU A 105 24.25 20.04 -5.19
N LEU A 106 23.71 21.21 -4.87
CA LEU A 106 22.58 21.76 -5.62
C LEU A 106 22.46 23.27 -5.51
N SER A 107 21.74 23.86 -6.48
CA SER A 107 21.32 25.25 -6.40
C SER A 107 20.34 25.42 -5.24
N VAL A 108 20.69 26.30 -4.30
CA VAL A 108 19.86 26.65 -3.15
C VAL A 108 19.04 27.89 -3.52
N PRO A 109 17.70 27.89 -3.31
CA PRO A 109 16.88 29.06 -3.56
C PRO A 109 17.37 30.28 -2.76
N SER A 110 17.21 31.49 -3.31
CA SER A 110 17.71 32.73 -2.68
C SER A 110 17.22 32.92 -1.24
N ILE A 111 15.96 32.58 -0.99
CA ILE A 111 15.34 32.68 0.34
C ILE A 111 15.93 31.67 1.37
N TRP A 112 16.65 30.64 0.91
CA TRP A 112 17.29 29.60 1.74
C TRP A 112 18.82 29.74 1.84
N GLN A 113 19.40 30.89 1.45
CA GLN A 113 20.86 31.12 1.42
C GLN A 113 21.55 31.06 2.80
N SER A 114 20.85 31.07 3.92
CA SER A 114 21.50 30.87 5.22
C SER A 114 21.96 29.41 5.43
N LEU A 115 21.63 28.48 4.53
CA LEU A 115 22.07 27.08 4.57
C LEU A 115 23.45 26.84 3.94
N LEU A 116 24.00 27.80 3.18
CA LEU A 116 25.15 27.56 2.30
C LEU A 116 26.40 27.10 3.05
N ASP A 117 26.59 27.56 4.29
CA ASP A 117 27.76 27.25 5.11
C ASP A 117 27.61 26.06 6.06
N ILE A 118 26.40 25.51 6.15
CA ILE A 118 26.07 24.37 7.02
C ILE A 118 26.29 23.08 6.23
N SER A 119 26.87 22.05 6.86
CA SER A 119 26.93 20.73 6.22
C SER A 119 25.59 20.00 6.30
N ILE A 120 25.38 19.06 5.38
CA ILE A 120 24.11 18.30 5.26
C ILE A 120 23.74 17.60 6.57
N SER A 121 24.71 16.91 7.18
CA SER A 121 24.54 16.20 8.43
C SER A 121 24.36 17.14 9.63
N GLU A 122 25.01 18.31 9.65
CA GLU A 122 24.76 19.32 10.67
C GLU A 122 23.30 19.79 10.63
N PHE A 123 22.75 20.08 9.44
CA PHE A 123 21.36 20.47 9.29
C PHE A 123 20.38 19.39 9.76
N ALA A 124 20.58 18.12 9.36
CA ALA A 124 19.74 17.00 9.79
C ALA A 124 19.77 16.81 11.33
N MET A 125 20.88 17.15 11.98
CA MET A 125 21.07 16.99 13.42
C MET A 125 20.56 18.18 14.26
N TYR A 126 20.51 19.39 13.72
CA TYR A 126 20.09 20.60 14.45
C TYR A 126 18.58 20.84 14.36
N HIS A 127 17.79 19.99 15.02
CA HIS A 127 16.33 20.02 14.93
C HIS A 127 15.60 20.05 16.29
N HIS A 128 16.27 20.34 17.41
CA HIS A 128 15.59 20.43 18.73
C HIS A 128 15.39 21.86 19.24
N GLU A 129 14.31 22.11 19.97
CA GLU A 129 14.03 23.42 20.60
C GLU A 129 14.64 23.59 22.01
N ASN A 130 14.81 22.48 22.76
CA ASN A 130 15.04 22.56 24.22
C ASN A 130 16.52 22.62 24.63
N LYS A 131 16.98 23.83 24.98
CA LYS A 131 18.30 24.12 25.56
C LYS A 131 18.60 23.45 26.91
N LYS A 132 17.64 22.90 27.66
CA LYS A 132 17.93 22.22 28.94
C LYS A 132 18.41 20.80 28.76
N ASN A 133 17.77 20.05 27.84
CA ASN A 133 18.08 18.63 27.64
C ASN A 133 19.05 18.42 26.48
N TYR A 134 18.95 19.21 25.40
CA TYR A 134 19.68 19.03 24.14
C TYR A 134 20.60 20.21 23.81
N LYS A 135 21.34 20.73 24.80
CA LYS A 135 22.17 21.97 24.73
C LYS A 135 23.03 22.15 23.47
N PHE A 136 23.33 21.07 22.76
CA PHE A 136 24.35 20.98 21.72
C PHE A 136 23.79 20.73 20.31
N LEU A 137 22.46 20.62 20.20
CA LEU A 137 21.74 20.15 19.01
C LEU A 137 20.48 21.00 18.74
N VAL A 138 20.52 22.22 19.28
CA VAL A 138 19.41 23.15 19.20
C VAL A 138 19.40 23.83 17.84
N ALA A 139 18.22 23.90 17.24
CA ALA A 139 17.97 24.73 16.08
C ALA A 139 18.22 26.21 16.43
N GLU A 140 19.25 26.81 15.85
CA GLU A 140 19.67 28.17 16.13
C GLU A 140 19.13 29.14 15.09
N ASN A 141 19.35 28.81 13.81
CA ASN A 141 18.87 29.63 12.71
C ASN A 141 17.40 29.35 12.38
N HIS A 142 16.81 30.25 11.60
CA HIS A 142 15.39 30.23 11.28
C HIS A 142 14.95 28.99 10.48
N ILE A 143 15.83 28.49 9.62
CA ILE A 143 15.58 27.32 8.76
C ILE A 143 15.65 26.01 9.56
N GLU A 144 16.64 25.84 10.42
CA GLU A 144 16.73 24.73 11.38
C GLU A 144 15.46 24.66 12.25
N LYS A 145 14.94 25.82 12.65
CA LYS A 145 13.71 25.91 13.45
C LYS A 145 12.48 25.47 12.67
N LEU A 146 12.47 25.52 11.33
CA LEU A 146 11.37 24.95 10.55
C LEU A 146 11.34 23.41 10.66
N LEU A 147 12.49 22.75 10.51
CA LEU A 147 12.58 21.30 10.69
C LEU A 147 12.25 20.91 12.14
N SER A 148 12.79 21.66 13.09
CA SER A 148 12.49 21.47 14.52
C SER A 148 11.01 21.56 14.82
N LYS A 149 10.33 22.52 14.20
CA LYS A 149 8.90 22.69 14.37
C LYS A 149 8.08 21.62 13.66
N ALA A 150 8.55 21.12 12.52
CA ALA A 150 7.93 19.97 11.85
C ALA A 150 8.00 18.69 12.71
N ASP A 151 9.17 18.40 13.30
CA ASP A 151 9.34 17.36 14.33
C ASP A 151 8.36 17.55 15.47
N TYR A 152 8.30 18.77 16.02
CA TYR A 152 7.43 19.09 17.13
C TYR A 152 5.93 18.93 16.83
N LEU A 153 5.47 19.28 15.63
CA LEU A 153 4.07 19.12 15.22
C LEU A 153 3.65 17.64 15.10
N ASP A 154 4.60 16.75 14.83
CA ASP A 154 4.39 15.30 14.87
C ASP A 154 4.47 14.75 16.30
N SER A 155 5.50 15.11 17.05
CA SER A 155 5.82 14.38 18.28
C SER A 155 5.28 15.02 19.56
N ALA A 156 4.94 16.32 19.57
CA ALA A 156 4.52 17.18 20.70
C ALA A 156 4.38 16.43 22.05
N GLU A 157 5.54 16.06 22.63
CA GLU A 157 5.60 15.36 23.89
C GLU A 157 5.57 16.37 25.04
N ASP A 158 4.57 16.32 25.91
CA ASP A 158 4.72 16.86 27.28
C ASP A 158 5.54 15.87 28.10
N ARG A 159 6.86 15.88 27.86
CA ARG A 159 7.93 15.06 28.48
C ARG A 159 8.06 15.22 30.00
N GLU A 160 7.18 15.96 30.66
CA GLU A 160 7.29 16.26 32.09
C GLU A 160 6.72 15.14 32.96
N GLY A 161 5.62 14.50 32.54
CA GLY A 161 4.98 13.41 33.28
C GLY A 161 5.62 12.02 33.11
N SER A 162 6.51 11.84 32.13
CA SER A 162 7.05 10.54 31.72
C SER A 162 8.51 10.27 32.13
N ARG A 163 9.17 11.25 32.79
CA ARG A 163 10.62 11.16 33.13
C ARG A 163 10.98 10.02 34.08
N LYS A 164 9.99 9.38 34.73
CA LYS A 164 10.18 8.29 35.70
C LYS A 164 9.84 6.90 35.16
N VAL A 165 9.57 6.73 33.87
CA VAL A 165 9.17 5.42 33.30
C VAL A 165 10.37 4.65 32.75
N THR A 166 10.48 3.38 33.13
CA THR A 166 11.49 2.44 32.61
C THR A 166 11.26 2.16 31.13
N ALA A 167 12.29 2.37 30.29
CA ALA A 167 12.23 2.00 28.88
C ALA A 167 12.29 0.47 28.70
N TYR A 168 11.62 -0.02 27.66
CA TYR A 168 11.59 -1.44 27.32
C TYR A 168 12.40 -1.67 26.06
N ARG A 169 13.22 -2.72 26.07
CA ARG A 169 14.08 -3.11 24.97
C ARG A 169 13.30 -3.93 23.94
N ALA A 170 13.50 -3.66 22.64
CA ALA A 170 12.97 -4.48 21.54
C ALA A 170 11.46 -4.77 21.68
N LYS A 171 10.74 -3.74 22.16
CA LYS A 171 9.35 -3.85 22.55
C LYS A 171 8.59 -2.65 22.04
N LEU A 172 7.52 -2.92 21.31
CA LEU A 172 6.69 -1.92 20.67
C LEU A 172 5.26 -2.18 21.10
N HIS A 173 4.58 -1.14 21.60
CA HIS A 173 3.15 -1.23 21.79
C HIS A 173 2.47 -1.06 20.43
N THR A 174 1.40 -1.82 20.19
CA THR A 174 0.43 -1.44 19.17
C THR A 174 -0.25 -0.14 19.62
N PRO A 175 -0.82 0.66 18.71
CA PRO A 175 -1.57 1.85 19.09
C PRO A 175 -2.78 1.55 19.98
N PHE A 176 -3.22 0.29 20.03
CA PHE A 176 -4.29 -0.23 20.88
C PHE A 176 -3.80 -0.87 22.19
N GLY A 177 -2.49 -0.80 22.46
CA GLY A 177 -1.89 -1.13 23.75
C GLY A 177 -1.42 -2.57 23.92
N LEU A 178 -1.48 -3.43 22.89
CA LEU A 178 -0.84 -4.76 22.93
C LEU A 178 0.69 -4.57 22.87
N LEU A 179 1.46 -5.35 23.64
CA LEU A 179 2.92 -5.25 23.64
C LEU A 179 3.50 -6.36 22.77
N GLU A 180 4.27 -5.99 21.75
CA GLU A 180 4.91 -6.90 20.82
C GLU A 180 6.43 -6.86 20.99
N ASN A 181 7.08 -8.00 20.77
CA ASN A 181 8.54 -8.05 20.63
C ASN A 181 8.91 -7.70 19.19
N THR A 182 10.00 -6.96 19.02
CA THR A 182 10.49 -6.54 17.70
C THR A 182 11.89 -7.10 17.44
N GLN A 183 12.20 -7.33 16.16
CA GLN A 183 13.52 -7.75 15.69
C GLN A 183 14.02 -6.74 14.65
N TYR A 184 15.35 -6.59 14.56
CA TYR A 184 16.01 -5.55 13.78
C TYR A 184 17.07 -6.12 12.85
N GLU A 185 17.09 -5.68 11.59
CA GLU A 185 18.08 -6.07 10.59
C GLU A 185 19.05 -4.90 10.28
N LEU A 186 20.21 -4.87 10.96
CA LEU A 186 21.20 -3.79 10.80
C LEU A 186 21.86 -3.76 9.42
N LYS A 187 22.16 -4.94 8.86
CA LYS A 187 22.92 -5.06 7.61
C LYS A 187 22.15 -4.46 6.44
N GLU A 188 20.87 -4.78 6.34
CA GLU A 188 20.00 -4.27 5.29
C GLU A 188 19.86 -2.74 5.37
N GLN A 189 19.68 -2.19 6.57
CA GLN A 189 19.63 -0.74 6.77
C GLN A 189 20.90 -0.05 6.30
N LYS A 190 22.08 -0.57 6.67
CA LYS A 190 23.35 0.02 6.25
C LYS A 190 23.49 0.05 4.73
N ASN A 191 23.07 -1.01 4.05
CA ASN A 191 23.10 -1.08 2.59
C ASN A 191 22.20 0.01 1.97
N ILE A 192 20.96 0.12 2.43
CA ILE A 192 20.02 1.15 1.92
C ILE A 192 20.56 2.56 2.18
N LEU A 193 21.15 2.82 3.34
CA LEU A 193 21.73 4.12 3.66
C LEU A 193 22.96 4.46 2.80
N ASN A 194 23.79 3.47 2.47
CA ASN A 194 24.89 3.66 1.53
C ASN A 194 24.37 3.97 0.11
N GLU A 195 23.32 3.27 -0.34
CA GLU A 195 22.68 3.57 -1.64
C GLU A 195 22.07 4.98 -1.67
N ILE A 196 21.45 5.41 -0.56
CA ILE A 196 20.94 6.78 -0.41
C ILE A 196 22.10 7.78 -0.48
N ALA A 197 23.21 7.52 0.22
CA ALA A 197 24.38 8.38 0.18
C ALA A 197 24.96 8.50 -1.24
N GLN A 198 25.01 7.39 -1.98
CA GLN A 198 25.41 7.40 -3.40
C GLN A 198 24.44 8.25 -4.24
N CYS A 199 23.13 8.13 -4.02
CA CYS A 199 22.16 8.97 -4.73
C CYS A 199 22.33 10.47 -4.43
N ILE A 200 22.72 10.83 -3.20
CA ILE A 200 23.03 12.22 -2.84
C ILE A 200 24.29 12.70 -3.59
N GLN A 201 25.34 11.87 -3.68
CA GLN A 201 26.56 12.17 -4.45
C GLN A 201 26.25 12.36 -5.93
N ASP A 202 25.42 11.48 -6.49
CA ASP A 202 24.99 11.52 -7.88
C ASP A 202 23.94 12.61 -8.15
N LYS A 203 23.56 13.39 -7.12
CA LYS A 203 22.54 14.46 -7.17
C LYS A 203 21.16 13.97 -7.63
N ASN A 204 20.87 12.67 -7.44
CA ASN A 204 19.61 12.03 -7.78
C ASN A 204 18.73 11.86 -6.54
N PHE A 205 18.27 12.98 -5.99
CA PHE A 205 17.54 13.02 -4.72
C PHE A 205 16.17 12.33 -4.78
N GLU A 206 15.50 12.40 -5.93
CA GLU A 206 14.24 11.68 -6.16
C GLU A 206 14.43 10.17 -5.97
N LYS A 207 15.44 9.58 -6.63
CA LYS A 207 15.81 8.16 -6.43
C LYS A 207 16.20 7.89 -4.98
N GLY A 208 16.93 8.82 -4.35
CA GLY A 208 17.25 8.76 -2.93
C GLY A 208 16.01 8.62 -2.04
N PHE A 209 14.94 9.38 -2.31
CA PHE A 209 13.69 9.26 -1.56
C PHE A 209 12.93 7.96 -1.86
N TYR A 210 12.91 7.49 -3.11
CA TYR A 210 12.38 6.16 -3.44
C TYR A 210 13.07 5.05 -2.63
N LEU A 211 14.41 5.13 -2.49
CA LEU A 211 15.18 4.21 -1.66
C LEU A 211 14.87 4.38 -0.17
N ALA A 212 14.70 5.61 0.31
CA ALA A 212 14.32 5.90 1.68
C ALA A 212 12.98 5.22 2.05
N ARG A 213 12.02 5.12 1.13
CA ARG A 213 10.77 4.37 1.36
C ARG A 213 10.97 2.88 1.57
N LYS A 214 12.07 2.27 1.09
CA LYS A 214 12.41 0.87 1.38
C LYS A 214 12.74 0.67 2.88
N LEU A 215 13.22 1.71 3.57
CA LEU A 215 13.46 1.66 5.02
C LEU A 215 12.18 1.39 5.82
N LYS A 216 10.98 1.55 5.24
CA LYS A 216 9.72 1.14 5.87
C LYS A 216 9.76 -0.29 6.39
N GLY A 217 10.32 -1.24 5.62
CA GLY A 217 10.38 -2.65 6.02
C GLY A 217 11.17 -2.88 7.31
N ILE A 218 12.15 -2.00 7.58
CA ILE A 218 13.05 -2.10 8.73
C ILE A 218 12.56 -1.20 9.88
N TRP A 219 12.31 0.07 9.58
CA TRP A 219 11.95 1.09 10.57
C TRP A 219 10.55 0.92 11.14
N SER A 220 9.67 0.14 10.50
CA SER A 220 8.36 -0.23 11.09
C SER A 220 8.47 -1.18 12.28
N ASN A 221 9.64 -1.78 12.51
CA ASN A 221 9.90 -2.58 13.70
C ASN A 221 10.55 -1.76 14.82
N ALA A 222 11.15 -0.61 14.50
CA ALA A 222 11.86 0.23 15.46
C ALA A 222 10.94 1.25 16.13
N PRO A 223 10.90 1.34 17.46
CA PRO A 223 10.13 2.35 18.16
C PRO A 223 10.71 3.75 17.93
N ALA A 224 9.84 4.75 17.73
CA ALA A 224 10.25 6.16 17.71
C ALA A 224 10.58 6.71 19.10
N ASP A 225 10.01 6.10 20.14
CA ASP A 225 10.29 6.34 21.55
C ASP A 225 10.29 4.99 22.26
N THR A 226 11.25 4.73 23.15
CA THR A 226 11.46 3.43 23.79
C THR A 226 10.69 3.30 25.12
N ARG A 227 10.05 4.39 25.56
CA ARG A 227 9.35 4.48 26.84
C ARG A 227 7.86 4.21 26.67
N PRO A 228 7.28 3.25 27.40
CA PRO A 228 5.84 3.14 27.48
C PRO A 228 5.21 4.31 28.24
N PRO A 229 3.95 4.64 27.91
CA PRO A 229 3.15 4.07 26.83
C PRO A 229 3.33 4.79 25.48
N PHE A 230 4.44 5.51 25.26
CA PHE A 230 4.74 6.30 24.05
C PHE A 230 5.43 5.49 22.94
N ASN A 231 5.94 4.30 23.24
CA ASN A 231 6.50 3.36 22.27
C ASN A 231 5.42 2.68 21.42
N ASP A 232 4.37 3.42 21.03
CA ASP A 232 3.27 2.97 20.19
C ASP A 232 3.35 3.49 18.75
N THR A 233 4.38 4.27 18.43
CA THR A 233 4.73 4.75 17.09
C THR A 233 6.12 4.26 16.69
N THR A 234 6.33 4.04 15.40
CA THR A 234 7.63 3.58 14.89
C THR A 234 8.48 4.72 14.36
N LEU A 235 9.79 4.47 14.24
CA LEU A 235 10.72 5.38 13.58
C LEU A 235 10.25 5.69 12.15
N TRP A 236 9.70 4.71 11.44
CA TRP A 236 9.10 4.92 10.12
C TRP A 236 7.95 5.94 10.18
N ASN A 237 6.98 5.74 11.08
CA ASN A 237 5.83 6.63 11.19
C ASN A 237 6.27 8.06 11.52
N HIS A 238 7.22 8.20 12.44
CA HIS A 238 7.74 9.49 12.86
C HIS A 238 8.50 10.19 11.72
N ALA A 239 9.52 9.54 11.16
CA ALA A 239 10.35 10.09 10.09
C ALA A 239 9.53 10.47 8.85
N TYR A 240 8.60 9.60 8.41
CA TYR A 240 7.76 9.87 7.25
C TYR A 240 6.80 11.05 7.47
N MET A 241 6.23 11.19 8.66
CA MET A 241 5.33 12.31 8.95
C MET A 241 6.07 13.63 9.09
N VAL A 242 7.25 13.64 9.74
CA VAL A 242 8.10 14.83 9.81
C VAL A 242 8.57 15.26 8.42
N SER A 243 9.02 14.31 7.58
CA SER A 243 9.43 14.62 6.21
C SER A 243 8.26 15.14 5.37
N SER A 244 7.05 14.62 5.56
CA SER A 244 5.84 15.09 4.87
C SER A 244 5.43 16.51 5.27
N ILE A 245 5.45 16.83 6.57
CA ILE A 245 5.20 18.18 7.09
C ILE A 245 6.26 19.15 6.53
N PHE A 246 7.53 18.74 6.56
CA PHE A 246 8.64 19.59 6.14
C PHE A 246 8.67 19.81 4.63
N LYS A 247 8.43 18.78 3.81
CA LYS A 247 8.28 18.91 2.35
C LYS A 247 7.20 19.92 1.98
N ALA A 248 6.01 19.78 2.56
CA ALA A 248 4.92 20.72 2.31
C ALA A 248 5.26 22.13 2.80
N THR A 249 6.03 22.27 3.88
CA THR A 249 6.53 23.57 4.35
C THR A 249 7.51 24.20 3.35
N VAL A 250 8.47 23.43 2.83
CA VAL A 250 9.43 23.90 1.82
C VAL A 250 8.72 24.29 0.53
N ALA A 251 7.77 23.49 0.06
CA ALA A 251 6.96 23.84 -1.10
C ALA A 251 6.19 25.15 -0.88
N TYR A 252 5.60 25.35 0.30
CA TYR A 252 4.90 26.59 0.64
C TYR A 252 5.83 27.81 0.61
N THR A 253 7.05 27.73 1.19
CA THR A 253 7.97 28.87 1.19
C THR A 253 8.47 29.23 -0.19
N LEU A 254 8.63 28.25 -1.09
CA LEU A 254 8.99 28.48 -2.49
C LEU A 254 7.85 29.16 -3.26
N LEU A 255 6.61 28.69 -3.10
CA LEU A 255 5.44 29.31 -3.72
C LEU A 255 5.26 30.75 -3.24
N LYS A 256 5.43 31.00 -1.93
CA LYS A 256 5.34 32.34 -1.34
C LYS A 256 6.57 33.22 -1.60
N LYS A 257 7.69 32.62 -2.03
CA LYS A 257 9.00 33.28 -2.15
C LYS A 257 9.45 33.95 -0.84
N GLU A 258 9.08 33.34 0.30
CA GLU A 258 9.37 33.86 1.63
C GLU A 258 9.52 32.71 2.62
N ILE A 259 10.52 32.79 3.51
CA ILE A 259 10.62 31.86 4.64
C ILE A 259 9.61 32.24 5.72
N ILE A 260 8.65 31.36 5.98
CA ILE A 260 7.67 31.56 7.04
C ILE A 260 8.28 31.46 8.44
N LYS A 261 7.58 32.02 9.43
CA LYS A 261 7.90 31.77 10.84
C LYS A 261 7.55 30.32 11.23
N PRO A 262 8.35 29.61 12.03
CA PRO A 262 8.06 28.25 12.47
C PRO A 262 6.66 28.08 13.05
N GLU A 263 6.19 29.03 13.86
CA GLU A 263 4.86 28.98 14.49
C GLU A 263 3.73 28.98 13.47
N LYS A 264 4.00 29.43 12.23
CA LYS A 264 3.06 29.50 11.12
C LYS A 264 3.05 28.28 10.21
N ILE A 265 3.87 27.25 10.46
CA ILE A 265 3.88 26.03 9.63
C ILE A 265 2.47 25.44 9.53
N ALA A 266 1.86 25.10 10.66
CA ALA A 266 0.57 24.43 10.67
C ALA A 266 -0.57 25.27 10.09
N ASP A 267 -0.49 26.61 10.17
CA ASP A 267 -1.45 27.54 9.56
C ASP A 267 -1.43 27.50 8.02
N ASN A 268 -0.33 27.02 7.44
CA ASN A 268 -0.04 27.03 6.01
C ASN A 268 -0.03 25.61 5.41
N LEU A 269 -0.51 24.61 6.15
CA LEU A 269 -0.69 23.24 5.67
C LEU A 269 -2.16 22.90 5.48
N ALA A 270 -2.44 21.98 4.57
CA ALA A 270 -3.77 21.48 4.31
C ALA A 270 -3.77 20.00 3.94
N ILE A 271 -4.94 19.36 4.05
CA ILE A 271 -5.19 18.05 3.47
C ILE A 271 -5.91 18.24 2.14
N LEU A 272 -5.29 17.78 1.06
CA LEU A 272 -5.94 17.57 -0.23
C LEU A 272 -6.59 16.19 -0.23
N SER A 273 -7.88 16.14 -0.49
CA SER A 273 -8.64 14.91 -0.73
C SER A 273 -8.98 14.79 -2.20
N VAL A 274 -8.72 13.61 -2.76
CA VAL A 274 -9.19 13.19 -4.08
C VAL A 274 -10.08 11.98 -3.88
N GLN A 275 -11.40 12.16 -4.02
CA GLN A 275 -12.41 11.17 -3.65
C GLN A 275 -13.30 10.83 -4.86
N SER A 276 -13.63 9.57 -5.05
CA SER A 276 -14.52 9.09 -6.11
C SER A 276 -15.24 7.80 -5.68
N PRO A 277 -16.40 7.44 -6.27
CA PRO A 277 -17.23 6.31 -5.85
C PRO A 277 -16.61 4.98 -6.32
N ASN A 278 -15.38 4.74 -5.89
CA ASN A 278 -14.53 3.64 -6.31
C ASN A 278 -15.08 2.30 -5.86
N ARG A 279 -15.72 2.23 -4.69
CA ARG A 279 -16.42 1.02 -4.25
C ARG A 279 -17.42 0.57 -5.30
N ASP A 280 -18.38 1.43 -5.65
CA ASP A 280 -19.45 1.14 -6.59
C ASP A 280 -18.90 0.93 -8.01
N PHE A 281 -17.89 1.71 -8.39
CA PHE A 281 -17.18 1.50 -9.64
C PHE A 281 -16.57 0.10 -9.70
N LEU A 282 -15.90 -0.37 -8.66
CA LEU A 282 -15.25 -1.67 -8.66
C LEU A 282 -16.28 -2.80 -8.62
N THR A 283 -17.28 -2.73 -7.72
CA THR A 283 -18.21 -3.83 -7.46
C THR A 283 -19.45 -3.85 -8.37
N GLY A 284 -19.79 -2.74 -9.04
CA GLY A 284 -20.91 -2.63 -9.98
C GLY A 284 -20.62 -3.28 -11.33
N VAL A 285 -20.28 -4.58 -11.32
CA VAL A 285 -19.95 -5.38 -12.50
C VAL A 285 -20.57 -6.78 -12.40
N ASN A 286 -20.95 -7.33 -13.55
CA ASN A 286 -21.60 -8.65 -13.62
C ASN A 286 -20.61 -9.82 -13.74
N ARG A 287 -19.36 -9.56 -14.18
CA ARG A 287 -18.37 -10.61 -14.45
C ARG A 287 -17.02 -10.25 -13.80
N LEU A 288 -16.29 -11.26 -13.29
CA LEU A 288 -14.96 -11.08 -12.71
C LEU A 288 -13.92 -10.45 -13.66
N PRO A 289 -13.91 -10.73 -14.99
CA PRO A 289 -13.02 -10.04 -15.91
C PRO A 289 -13.25 -8.52 -15.94
N ASP A 290 -14.50 -8.08 -15.84
CA ASP A 290 -14.85 -6.65 -15.78
C ASP A 290 -14.33 -6.03 -14.47
N TYR A 291 -14.50 -6.74 -13.34
CA TYR A 291 -13.92 -6.37 -12.05
C TYR A 291 -12.41 -6.18 -12.15
N ASN A 292 -11.69 -7.18 -12.69
CA ASN A 292 -10.23 -7.15 -12.78
C ASN A 292 -9.74 -5.97 -13.63
N GLY A 293 -10.40 -5.69 -14.75
CA GLY A 293 -10.07 -4.55 -15.61
C GLY A 293 -10.31 -3.19 -14.92
N ARG A 294 -11.40 -3.07 -14.15
CA ARG A 294 -11.65 -1.86 -13.33
C ARG A 294 -10.65 -1.72 -12.18
N TRP A 295 -10.29 -2.83 -11.53
CA TRP A 295 -9.30 -2.86 -10.45
C TRP A 295 -7.91 -2.40 -10.93
N GLU A 296 -7.49 -2.78 -12.13
CA GLU A 296 -6.26 -2.30 -12.75
C GLU A 296 -6.30 -0.78 -12.95
N ILE A 297 -7.34 -0.27 -13.61
CA ILE A 297 -7.54 1.17 -13.83
C ILE A 297 -7.53 1.93 -12.51
N PHE A 298 -8.24 1.44 -11.51
CA PHE A 298 -8.29 2.05 -10.19
C PHE A 298 -6.90 2.14 -9.54
N ASN A 299 -6.05 1.11 -9.66
CA ASN A 299 -4.69 1.16 -9.10
C ASN A 299 -3.77 2.08 -9.90
N GLU A 300 -3.86 2.05 -11.24
CA GLU A 300 -3.10 2.97 -12.10
C GLU A 300 -3.46 4.42 -11.83
N LEU A 301 -4.75 4.73 -11.78
CA LEU A 301 -5.28 6.04 -11.44
C LEU A 301 -4.70 6.56 -10.13
N ARG A 302 -4.77 5.75 -9.06
CA ARG A 302 -4.23 6.11 -7.75
C ARG A 302 -2.71 6.29 -7.75
N LYS A 303 -2.01 5.48 -8.53
CA LYS A 303 -0.55 5.57 -8.69
C LYS A 303 -0.18 6.88 -9.38
N GLU A 304 -0.85 7.23 -10.47
CA GLU A 304 -0.57 8.46 -11.22
C GLU A 304 -0.91 9.72 -10.43
N ILE A 305 -1.98 9.72 -9.63
CA ILE A 305 -2.28 10.83 -8.72
C ILE A 305 -1.17 10.99 -7.66
N CYS A 306 -0.68 9.89 -7.09
CA CYS A 306 0.47 9.94 -6.19
C CYS A 306 1.73 10.42 -6.90
N GLU A 307 2.03 9.93 -8.10
CA GLU A 307 3.19 10.37 -8.90
C GLU A 307 3.12 11.86 -9.21
N LEU A 308 1.94 12.38 -9.58
CA LEU A 308 1.72 13.80 -9.82
C LEU A 308 2.09 14.64 -8.59
N ILE A 309 1.49 14.33 -7.44
CA ILE A 309 1.58 15.18 -6.24
C ILE A 309 2.91 15.00 -5.52
N GLU A 310 3.37 13.75 -5.35
CA GLU A 310 4.57 13.47 -4.57
C GLU A 310 5.86 13.70 -5.37
N PHE A 311 5.83 13.52 -6.69
CA PHE A 311 7.04 13.51 -7.53
C PHE A 311 7.04 14.51 -8.67
N ASN A 312 6.00 14.63 -9.49
CA ASN A 312 6.03 15.54 -10.63
C ASN A 312 6.03 17.00 -10.16
N ILE A 313 5.13 17.34 -9.22
CA ILE A 313 4.98 18.69 -8.64
C ILE A 313 5.59 18.80 -7.23
N PRO A 314 6.46 17.89 -6.79
CA PRO A 314 6.60 17.47 -5.36
C PRO A 314 5.97 18.38 -4.27
N LEU A 315 4.63 18.47 -4.20
CA LEU A 315 3.94 19.40 -3.30
C LEU A 315 3.84 18.87 -1.87
N GLY A 316 3.74 17.56 -1.73
CA GLY A 316 3.40 16.93 -0.46
C GLY A 316 3.46 15.42 -0.57
N ASN A 317 2.92 14.74 0.45
CA ASN A 317 2.96 13.29 0.56
C ASN A 317 1.60 12.69 0.88
N HIS A 318 1.39 11.46 0.41
CA HIS A 318 0.21 10.66 0.66
C HIS A 318 0.20 10.11 2.09
N VAL A 319 -0.72 10.60 2.92
CA VAL A 319 -0.75 10.33 4.37
C VAL A 319 -1.85 9.35 4.78
N TYR A 320 -2.89 9.19 3.97
CA TYR A 320 -4.00 8.26 4.25
C TYR A 320 -4.75 7.88 2.96
N LYS A 321 -5.33 6.68 2.94
CA LYS A 321 -6.29 6.23 1.92
C LYS A 321 -7.34 5.31 2.49
N ASP A 322 -8.51 5.34 1.88
CA ASP A 322 -9.55 4.33 2.02
C ASP A 322 -9.94 3.80 0.63
N ILE A 323 -11.06 3.09 0.47
CA ILE A 323 -11.51 2.61 -0.84
C ILE A 323 -11.91 3.76 -1.78
N ASN A 324 -12.45 4.86 -1.25
CA ASN A 324 -13.03 5.95 -2.03
C ASN A 324 -12.10 7.16 -2.18
N GLY A 325 -11.10 7.34 -1.32
CA GLY A 325 -10.28 8.55 -1.30
C GLY A 325 -8.78 8.31 -1.09
N GLN A 326 -7.99 9.22 -1.67
CA GLN A 326 -6.57 9.44 -1.35
C GLN A 326 -6.42 10.82 -0.70
N TYR A 327 -5.59 10.91 0.34
CA TYR A 327 -5.43 12.12 1.13
C TYR A 327 -3.95 12.47 1.26
N PHE A 328 -3.62 13.72 0.91
CA PHE A 328 -2.26 14.22 0.83
C PHE A 328 -2.07 15.40 1.77
N LEU A 329 -0.98 15.43 2.52
CA LEU A 329 -0.55 16.61 3.26
C LEU A 329 0.24 17.52 2.33
N ILE A 330 -0.29 18.71 2.06
CA ILE A 330 0.24 19.68 1.08
C ILE A 330 0.28 21.10 1.68
N PRO A 331 0.95 22.06 1.02
CA PRO A 331 0.74 23.48 1.26
C PRO A 331 -0.75 23.85 1.23
N ASN A 332 -1.16 24.82 2.06
CA ASN A 332 -2.52 25.33 1.98
C ASN A 332 -2.69 26.22 0.74
N LEU A 333 -3.24 25.64 -0.33
CA LEU A 333 -3.54 26.33 -1.58
C LEU A 333 -4.96 26.93 -1.61
N SER A 334 -5.71 26.90 -0.51
CA SER A 334 -7.10 27.38 -0.47
C SER A 334 -7.25 28.90 -0.50
N ASN A 335 -6.15 29.64 -0.33
CA ASN A 335 -6.18 31.10 -0.27
C ASN A 335 -6.17 31.69 -1.69
N GLU A 336 -6.76 32.88 -1.87
CA GLU A 336 -6.83 33.57 -3.17
C GLU A 336 -5.44 33.74 -3.83
N GLU A 337 -4.40 33.96 -3.04
CA GLU A 337 -2.99 34.03 -3.51
C GLU A 337 -2.56 32.80 -4.32
N PHE A 338 -3.04 31.61 -3.97
CA PHE A 338 -2.66 30.35 -4.60
C PHE A 338 -3.77 29.73 -5.46
N LYS A 339 -4.82 30.48 -5.75
CA LYS A 339 -6.00 30.01 -6.51
C LYS A 339 -5.63 29.44 -7.88
N GLU A 340 -4.70 30.08 -8.59
CA GLU A 340 -4.21 29.60 -9.89
C GLU A 340 -3.44 28.27 -9.77
N HIS A 341 -2.66 28.10 -8.70
CA HIS A 341 -1.96 26.84 -8.44
C HIS A 341 -2.93 25.71 -8.09
N TYR A 342 -3.95 26.01 -7.28
CA TYR A 342 -5.00 25.05 -6.98
C TYR A 342 -5.79 24.68 -8.23
N LYS A 343 -6.17 25.65 -9.06
CA LYS A 343 -6.86 25.42 -10.34
C LYS A 343 -6.04 24.52 -11.25
N LYS A 344 -4.74 24.79 -11.39
CA LYS A 344 -3.83 23.96 -12.20
C LYS A 344 -3.75 22.52 -11.68
N LEU A 345 -3.57 22.35 -10.36
CA LEU A 345 -3.56 21.02 -9.73
C LEU A 345 -4.88 20.28 -9.93
N TYR A 346 -6.01 20.98 -9.80
CA TYR A 346 -7.34 20.46 -10.05
C TYR A 346 -7.46 19.97 -11.50
N GLU A 347 -7.10 20.79 -12.48
CA GLU A 347 -7.12 20.45 -13.91
C GLU A 347 -6.25 19.23 -14.23
N ASP A 348 -5.04 19.15 -13.67
CA ASP A 348 -4.12 18.02 -13.90
C ASP A 348 -4.68 16.71 -13.31
N ILE A 349 -5.30 16.75 -12.12
CA ILE A 349 -5.97 15.57 -11.54
C ILE A 349 -7.18 15.17 -12.39
N ILE A 350 -8.01 16.12 -12.84
CA ILE A 350 -9.15 15.83 -13.71
C ILE A 350 -8.69 15.20 -15.03
N LYS A 351 -7.60 15.70 -15.61
CA LYS A 351 -7.01 15.15 -16.83
C LYS A 351 -6.60 13.68 -16.64
N ILE A 352 -5.96 13.32 -15.53
CA ILE A 352 -5.62 11.92 -15.22
C ILE A 352 -6.89 11.05 -15.16
N TYR A 353 -7.95 11.53 -14.49
CA TYR A 353 -9.23 10.81 -14.44
C TYR A 353 -9.86 10.64 -15.83
N GLN A 354 -9.82 11.67 -16.67
CA GLN A 354 -10.31 11.63 -18.05
C GLN A 354 -9.51 10.65 -18.91
N GLU A 355 -8.18 10.68 -18.83
CA GLU A 355 -7.32 9.78 -19.60
C GLU A 355 -7.53 8.31 -19.21
N LYS A 356 -7.61 8.03 -17.90
CA LYS A 356 -7.72 6.66 -17.39
C LYS A 356 -9.10 6.06 -17.48
N THR A 357 -10.12 6.87 -17.21
CA THR A 357 -11.50 6.40 -17.07
C THR A 357 -12.41 6.86 -18.21
N LYS A 358 -11.88 7.67 -19.14
CA LYS A 358 -12.68 8.37 -20.16
C LYS A 358 -13.80 9.19 -19.52
N GLY A 359 -13.61 9.68 -18.29
CA GLY A 359 -14.63 10.45 -17.56
C GLY A 359 -15.78 9.60 -17.02
N LEU A 360 -15.65 8.28 -16.96
CA LEU A 360 -16.61 7.41 -16.25
C LEU A 360 -16.60 7.64 -14.75
N LEU A 361 -15.41 7.94 -14.20
CA LEU A 361 -15.23 8.42 -12.85
C LEU A 361 -14.81 9.88 -12.87
N LEU A 362 -15.40 10.65 -11.97
CA LEU A 362 -15.01 12.01 -11.70
C LEU A 362 -14.62 12.10 -10.22
N PRO A 363 -13.50 12.76 -9.91
CA PRO A 363 -13.13 13.01 -8.53
C PRO A 363 -13.84 14.23 -7.99
N ARG A 364 -14.23 14.16 -6.72
CA ARG A 364 -14.34 15.33 -5.85
C ARG A 364 -12.95 15.68 -5.33
N ILE A 365 -12.51 16.91 -5.59
CA ILE A 365 -11.18 17.38 -5.18
C ILE A 365 -11.35 18.54 -4.20
N LYS A 366 -11.01 18.31 -2.92
CA LYS A 366 -11.17 19.34 -1.88
C LYS A 366 -9.90 19.52 -1.06
N ILE A 367 -9.57 20.78 -0.78
CA ILE A 367 -8.52 21.16 0.17
C ILE A 367 -9.17 21.66 1.45
N GLU A 368 -8.71 21.15 2.59
CA GLU A 368 -9.11 21.66 3.91
C GLU A 368 -7.86 21.96 4.75
N LYS A 369 -7.76 23.22 5.20
CA LYS A 369 -6.68 23.70 6.05
C LYS A 369 -6.54 22.85 7.33
N CYS A 370 -5.31 22.53 7.68
CA CYS A 370 -5.01 21.81 8.90
C CYS A 370 -5.31 22.65 10.15
N LYS A 371 -5.68 21.97 11.24
CA LYS A 371 -5.93 22.58 12.55
C LYS A 371 -4.93 22.06 13.57
N ILE A 372 -4.68 22.86 14.60
CA ILE A 372 -3.87 22.46 15.74
C ILE A 372 -4.79 22.26 16.95
N LYS A 373 -4.52 21.24 17.76
CA LYS A 373 -5.08 21.11 19.11
C LYS A 373 -3.94 21.09 20.11
N GLY A 374 -3.81 22.17 20.89
CA GLY A 374 -2.62 22.41 21.70
C GLY A 374 -1.40 22.62 20.81
N LYS A 375 -0.56 21.60 20.70
CA LYS A 375 0.72 21.63 19.96
C LYS A 375 0.78 20.64 18.79
N ILE A 376 -0.29 19.88 18.55
CA ILE A 376 -0.30 18.74 17.63
C ILE A 376 -1.12 19.06 16.39
N LEU A 377 -0.61 18.70 15.22
CA LEU A 377 -1.32 18.80 13.95
C LEU A 377 -2.45 17.75 13.85
N GLN A 378 -3.69 18.20 13.69
CA GLN A 378 -4.89 17.35 13.73
C GLN A 378 -5.29 16.81 12.35
N ILE A 379 -4.38 16.12 11.65
CA ILE A 379 -4.65 15.65 10.28
C ILE A 379 -5.80 14.64 10.21
N GLY A 380 -5.92 13.75 11.20
CA GLY A 380 -6.95 12.72 11.21
C GLY A 380 -8.37 13.29 11.35
N LYS A 381 -8.54 14.35 12.15
CA LYS A 381 -9.82 15.06 12.26
C LYS A 381 -10.26 15.68 10.93
N ILE A 382 -9.31 16.21 10.16
CA ILE A 382 -9.57 16.80 8.84
C ILE A 382 -9.92 15.71 7.82
N ILE A 383 -9.18 14.61 7.79
CA ILE A 383 -9.47 13.46 6.91
C ILE A 383 -10.88 12.93 7.16
N ILE A 384 -11.26 12.71 8.43
CA ILE A 384 -12.60 12.23 8.78
C ILE A 384 -13.69 13.25 8.43
N LYS A 385 -13.43 14.57 8.56
CA LYS A 385 -14.35 15.61 8.09
C LYS A 385 -14.60 15.47 6.58
N LEU A 386 -13.54 15.41 5.79
CA LEU A 386 -13.61 15.30 4.32
C LEU A 386 -14.29 14.00 3.88
N LYS A 387 -14.04 12.88 4.57
CA LYS A 387 -14.70 11.59 4.35
C LYS A 387 -16.21 11.68 4.58
N LYS A 388 -16.64 12.22 5.72
CA LYS A 388 -18.07 12.36 6.05
C LYS A 388 -18.81 13.30 5.12
N GLU A 389 -18.19 14.42 4.74
CA GLU A 389 -18.77 15.33 3.74
C GLU A 389 -18.98 14.63 2.39
N TYR A 390 -18.05 13.77 1.99
CA TYR A 390 -18.18 12.98 0.76
C TYR A 390 -19.29 11.93 0.87
N GLU A 391 -19.37 11.21 1.99
CA GLU A 391 -20.42 10.21 2.24
C GLU A 391 -21.83 10.85 2.27
N SER A 392 -21.99 12.00 2.93
CA SER A 392 -23.27 12.72 2.97
C SER A 392 -23.73 13.23 1.60
N ASN A 393 -22.77 13.58 0.72
CA ASN A 393 -23.09 14.01 -0.64
C ASN A 393 -23.57 12.84 -1.53
N ILE A 394 -23.30 11.60 -1.16
CA ILE A 394 -23.71 10.40 -1.90
C ILE A 394 -25.07 9.89 -1.42
N GLU A 395 -25.35 9.94 -0.12
CA GLU A 395 -26.62 9.43 0.45
C GLU A 395 -27.87 10.18 -0.05
N GLY A 396 -27.71 11.36 -0.66
CA GLY A 396 -28.79 12.14 -1.29
C GLY A 396 -28.88 12.04 -2.83
N MET A 397 -28.02 11.27 -3.50
CA MET A 397 -27.92 11.24 -4.96
C MET A 397 -27.84 9.80 -5.51
N ILE A 398 -28.49 9.56 -6.65
CA ILE A 398 -28.20 8.37 -7.47
C ILE A 398 -26.70 8.42 -7.80
N SER A 399 -25.99 7.35 -7.48
CA SER A 399 -24.55 7.19 -7.15
C SER A 399 -23.48 7.65 -8.17
N CYS A 400 -23.79 8.52 -9.13
CA CYS A 400 -22.91 8.75 -10.28
C CYS A 400 -22.86 10.17 -10.87
N TYR A 401 -23.49 11.18 -10.25
CA TYR A 401 -23.64 12.53 -10.81
C TYR A 401 -22.95 13.65 -10.01
N TYR A 402 -21.76 13.40 -9.45
CA TYR A 402 -21.00 14.50 -8.86
C TYR A 402 -20.34 15.32 -9.97
N PHE A 403 -20.92 16.47 -10.27
CA PHE A 403 -20.34 17.50 -11.13
C PHE A 403 -19.81 18.62 -10.23
N ASP A 404 -18.52 18.60 -9.90
CA ASP A 404 -17.86 19.82 -9.40
C ASP A 404 -17.84 20.86 -10.54
N GLU A 405 -17.78 22.15 -10.20
CA GLU A 405 -17.86 23.31 -11.10
C GLU A 405 -16.81 23.37 -12.23
N GLY A 406 -15.89 22.39 -12.30
CA GLY A 406 -14.89 22.19 -13.35
C GLY A 406 -15.18 21.00 -14.28
N PHE A 407 -16.44 20.65 -14.51
CA PHE A 407 -16.83 19.53 -15.38
C PHE A 407 -16.28 19.70 -16.80
N ILE A 408 -15.23 18.95 -17.12
CA ILE A 408 -14.81 18.74 -18.50
C ILE A 408 -15.72 17.67 -19.08
N LYS A 409 -16.54 18.04 -20.05
CA LYS A 409 -17.45 17.12 -20.74
C LYS A 409 -16.65 15.96 -21.36
N PRO A 410 -16.89 14.69 -20.95
CA PRO A 410 -16.27 13.56 -21.60
C PRO A 410 -16.61 13.50 -23.09
N GLU A 411 -15.63 13.14 -23.92
CA GLU A 411 -15.77 13.09 -25.39
C GLU A 411 -16.94 12.19 -25.84
N TRP A 412 -17.13 11.05 -25.15
CA TRP A 412 -18.19 10.09 -25.49
C TRP A 412 -19.60 10.60 -25.24
N ILE A 413 -19.79 11.76 -24.58
CA ILE A 413 -21.12 12.36 -24.48
C ILE A 413 -21.62 12.81 -25.86
N GLU A 414 -20.72 13.24 -26.75
CA GLU A 414 -21.10 13.62 -28.12
C GLU A 414 -21.61 12.42 -28.93
N GLU A 415 -21.19 11.20 -28.59
CA GLU A 415 -21.62 9.97 -29.26
C GLU A 415 -23.11 9.65 -29.01
N TRP A 416 -23.74 10.24 -27.99
CA TRP A 416 -25.17 10.13 -27.71
C TRP A 416 -26.07 10.92 -28.66
N LYS A 417 -25.49 11.72 -29.58
CA LYS A 417 -26.24 12.37 -30.66
C LYS A 417 -26.84 11.35 -31.63
N GLU A 418 -26.33 10.13 -31.66
CA GLU A 418 -26.87 9.00 -32.40
C GLU A 418 -27.68 8.10 -31.44
N GLU A 419 -28.81 7.57 -31.89
CA GLU A 419 -29.57 6.57 -31.11
C GLU A 419 -28.74 5.28 -30.98
N LYS A 420 -28.20 5.07 -29.77
CA LYS A 420 -27.42 3.90 -29.37
C LYS A 420 -27.98 3.33 -28.08
N GLU A 421 -27.71 2.07 -27.81
CA GLU A 421 -28.07 1.45 -26.53
C GLU A 421 -27.04 1.78 -25.46
N ILE A 422 -27.42 1.69 -24.18
CA ILE A 422 -26.51 1.92 -23.06
C ILE A 422 -25.64 0.67 -22.85
N CYS A 423 -24.33 0.88 -22.67
CA CYS A 423 -23.40 -0.19 -22.33
C CYS A 423 -23.81 -0.94 -21.05
N GLN A 424 -23.96 -2.26 -21.15
CA GLN A 424 -24.40 -3.14 -20.05
C GLN A 424 -23.34 -3.36 -18.95
N VAL A 425 -22.12 -2.86 -19.14
CA VAL A 425 -21.04 -2.97 -18.14
C VAL A 425 -20.90 -1.67 -17.36
N CYS A 426 -20.67 -0.54 -18.03
CA CYS A 426 -20.51 0.75 -17.35
C CYS A 426 -21.82 1.48 -17.07
N PHE A 427 -22.92 1.08 -17.71
CA PHE A 427 -24.24 1.72 -17.60
C PHE A 427 -24.23 3.23 -17.90
N LYS A 428 -23.27 3.69 -18.72
CA LYS A 428 -23.04 5.12 -19.01
C LYS A 428 -22.74 5.45 -20.48
N MET A 429 -21.79 4.76 -21.08
CA MET A 429 -21.35 5.04 -22.45
C MET A 429 -22.26 4.35 -23.48
N PRO A 430 -22.37 4.87 -24.72
CA PRO A 430 -23.02 4.17 -25.81
C PRO A 430 -22.38 2.80 -26.07
N ALA A 431 -23.21 1.79 -26.29
CA ALA A 431 -22.79 0.49 -26.75
C ALA A 431 -22.40 0.55 -28.24
N GLU A 432 -21.43 -0.28 -28.62
CA GLU A 432 -21.18 -0.56 -30.03
C GLU A 432 -22.35 -1.39 -30.61
N LYS A 433 -22.64 -1.27 -31.91
CA LYS A 433 -23.60 -2.11 -32.63
C LYS A 433 -23.09 -3.56 -32.60
N GLU A 434 -23.53 -4.32 -31.59
CA GLU A 434 -23.20 -5.72 -31.26
C GLU A 434 -21.73 -6.11 -31.41
N HIS A 435 -21.09 -6.42 -30.28
CA HIS A 435 -19.72 -6.88 -30.30
C HIS A 435 -19.61 -8.29 -30.89
N VAL A 436 -18.89 -8.42 -32.01
CA VAL A 436 -18.61 -9.67 -32.72
C VAL A 436 -18.12 -10.81 -31.80
N ILE A 437 -17.45 -10.51 -30.68
CA ILE A 437 -16.79 -11.53 -29.83
C ILE A 437 -17.61 -11.95 -28.61
N TYR A 438 -18.51 -11.11 -28.08
CA TYR A 438 -19.20 -11.36 -26.80
C TYR A 438 -20.72 -11.24 -26.88
N HIS A 439 -21.29 -10.74 -27.99
CA HIS A 439 -22.73 -10.48 -28.15
C HIS A 439 -23.35 -9.51 -27.11
N ASP A 440 -22.59 -9.12 -26.10
CA ASP A 440 -22.92 -8.06 -25.16
C ASP A 440 -22.93 -6.70 -25.88
N LYS A 441 -23.92 -5.89 -25.53
CA LYS A 441 -24.03 -4.48 -25.94
C LYS A 441 -23.16 -3.65 -25.01
N ILE A 442 -21.88 -3.54 -25.35
CA ILE A 442 -20.86 -2.86 -24.53
C ILE A 442 -20.07 -1.82 -25.29
N CYS A 443 -19.67 -0.75 -24.61
CA CYS A 443 -18.84 0.32 -25.18
C CYS A 443 -17.39 -0.13 -25.40
N LYS A 444 -16.70 0.55 -26.33
CA LYS A 444 -15.29 0.31 -26.64
C LYS A 444 -14.36 0.33 -25.41
N TRP A 445 -14.57 1.26 -24.49
CA TRP A 445 -13.74 1.34 -23.28
C TRP A 445 -13.84 0.09 -22.41
N CYS A 446 -15.07 -0.41 -22.15
CA CYS A 446 -15.29 -1.65 -21.41
C CYS A 446 -14.73 -2.88 -22.15
N GLN A 447 -14.84 -2.91 -23.48
CA GLN A 447 -14.25 -3.97 -24.30
C GLN A 447 -12.72 -4.03 -24.14
N GLU A 448 -12.04 -2.88 -24.11
CA GLU A 448 -10.60 -2.83 -23.88
C GLU A 448 -10.22 -3.32 -22.49
N ARG A 449 -11.03 -3.04 -21.46
CA ARG A 449 -10.78 -3.53 -20.10
C ARG A 449 -10.87 -5.05 -20.02
N ARG A 450 -11.78 -5.66 -20.80
CA ARG A 450 -11.79 -7.11 -20.99
C ARG A 450 -10.57 -7.64 -21.73
N LYS A 451 -9.77 -6.81 -22.41
CA LYS A 451 -8.53 -7.23 -23.11
C LYS A 451 -7.25 -6.97 -22.30
N SER A 452 -7.35 -6.31 -21.12
CA SER A 452 -6.18 -5.84 -20.37
C SER A 452 -5.32 -6.97 -19.80
N LYS A 453 -4.04 -6.64 -19.55
CA LYS A 453 -2.99 -7.59 -19.14
C LYS A 453 -3.07 -8.01 -17.66
N ALA A 454 -3.75 -7.26 -16.78
CA ALA A 454 -3.85 -7.56 -15.33
C ALA A 454 -4.66 -8.83 -14.96
N LYS A 455 -4.86 -9.75 -15.89
CA LYS A 455 -5.59 -11.01 -15.71
C LYS A 455 -4.86 -12.08 -14.90
N GLU A 456 -3.69 -11.80 -14.31
CA GLU A 456 -2.69 -12.85 -14.20
C GLU A 456 -2.58 -13.59 -12.85
N ASP A 457 -2.97 -13.01 -11.70
CA ASP A 457 -2.73 -13.68 -10.40
C ASP A 457 -3.90 -13.79 -9.41
N LYS A 458 -4.95 -12.97 -9.54
CA LYS A 458 -5.94 -12.89 -8.45
C LYS A 458 -7.12 -13.84 -8.64
N VAL A 459 -7.92 -13.77 -9.72
CA VAL A 459 -9.05 -14.70 -9.95
C VAL A 459 -9.30 -14.89 -11.45
N LYS A 460 -9.01 -16.09 -11.98
CA LYS A 460 -9.30 -16.44 -13.40
C LYS A 460 -10.58 -17.26 -13.54
N PHE A 461 -10.82 -18.18 -12.60
CA PHE A 461 -11.96 -19.08 -12.60
C PHE A 461 -12.69 -18.98 -11.26
N LEU A 462 -14.02 -18.88 -11.26
CA LEU A 462 -14.82 -19.02 -10.03
C LEU A 462 -14.62 -20.41 -9.41
N ASP A 463 -14.41 -21.43 -10.24
CA ASP A 463 -14.08 -22.80 -9.85
C ASP A 463 -12.82 -22.91 -8.98
N GLU A 464 -11.93 -21.90 -8.99
CA GLU A 464 -10.80 -21.84 -8.03
C GLU A 464 -11.25 -21.58 -6.60
N VAL A 465 -12.38 -20.89 -6.43
CA VAL A 465 -12.92 -20.50 -5.13
C VAL A 465 -13.95 -21.50 -4.65
N MET A 466 -14.73 -22.08 -5.56
CA MET A 466 -15.82 -22.98 -5.22
C MET A 466 -15.35 -24.17 -4.37
N ASP A 467 -16.22 -24.59 -3.46
CA ASP A 467 -16.05 -25.84 -2.74
C ASP A 467 -16.47 -27.04 -3.59
N LYS A 468 -16.45 -28.22 -2.96
CA LYS A 468 -16.85 -29.50 -3.57
C LYS A 468 -18.36 -29.65 -3.81
N ASP A 469 -19.17 -28.65 -3.45
CA ASP A 469 -20.62 -28.58 -3.71
C ASP A 469 -21.02 -27.35 -4.56
N GLN A 470 -20.04 -26.66 -5.17
CA GLN A 470 -20.11 -25.60 -6.18
C GLN A 470 -20.52 -24.27 -5.56
N ARG A 471 -20.31 -24.19 -4.25
CA ARG A 471 -20.68 -23.06 -3.42
C ARG A 471 -19.45 -22.26 -3.14
N PHE A 472 -19.62 -20.96 -3.16
CA PHE A 472 -18.64 -20.03 -2.62
C PHE A 472 -19.39 -19.04 -1.74
N ALA A 473 -18.63 -18.28 -0.98
CA ALA A 473 -19.19 -17.24 -0.15
C ALA A 473 -18.40 -15.95 -0.33
N LEU A 474 -19.13 -14.84 -0.36
CA LEU A 474 -18.58 -13.52 -0.21
C LEU A 474 -18.49 -13.21 1.29
N LEU A 475 -17.26 -13.09 1.78
CA LEU A 475 -16.95 -12.64 3.12
C LEU A 475 -16.64 -11.14 3.08
N VAL A 476 -17.46 -10.35 3.73
CA VAL A 476 -17.28 -8.90 3.89
C VAL A 476 -16.90 -8.64 5.34
N GLY A 477 -15.92 -7.77 5.57
CA GLY A 477 -15.56 -7.35 6.90
C GLY A 477 -15.35 -5.86 7.02
N GLN A 478 -15.77 -5.30 8.14
CA GLN A 478 -15.62 -3.89 8.48
C GLN A 478 -15.13 -3.75 9.91
N VAL A 479 -14.08 -2.95 10.12
CA VAL A 479 -13.63 -2.55 11.45
C VAL A 479 -14.36 -1.28 11.85
N GLY A 480 -15.41 -1.42 12.64
CA GLY A 480 -16.23 -0.32 13.12
C GLY A 480 -15.53 0.55 14.15
N LEU A 481 -16.01 1.79 14.28
CA LEU A 481 -15.49 2.84 15.17
C LEU A 481 -14.05 3.31 14.88
N LEU A 482 -13.42 2.84 13.80
CA LEU A 482 -12.08 3.28 13.39
C LEU A 482 -11.98 4.81 13.24
N ASP A 483 -13.02 5.46 12.72
CA ASP A 483 -13.05 6.91 12.52
C ASP A 483 -12.86 7.69 13.83
N GLN A 484 -13.30 7.15 14.98
CA GLN A 484 -13.12 7.78 16.29
C GLN A 484 -11.66 7.73 16.75
N TRP A 485 -10.93 6.69 16.35
CA TRP A 485 -9.49 6.57 16.58
C TRP A 485 -8.70 7.50 15.66
N LEU A 486 -9.03 7.51 14.35
CA LEU A 486 -8.36 8.37 13.37
C LEU A 486 -8.58 9.85 13.66
N LYS A 487 -9.80 10.24 14.07
CA LYS A 487 -10.11 11.60 14.53
C LYS A 487 -9.35 12.00 15.80
N GLY A 488 -8.93 11.02 16.59
CA GLY A 488 -8.20 11.18 17.84
C GLY A 488 -9.06 11.15 19.09
N ASP A 489 -10.40 11.14 18.97
CA ASP A 489 -11.33 11.19 20.10
C ASP A 489 -11.07 10.04 21.09
N TYR A 490 -10.88 8.81 20.59
CA TYR A 490 -10.54 7.66 21.44
C TYR A 490 -9.08 7.64 21.90
N ILE A 491 -8.14 8.23 21.15
CA ILE A 491 -6.75 8.38 21.61
C ILE A 491 -6.71 9.24 22.87
N TYR A 492 -7.47 10.35 22.89
CA TYR A 492 -7.59 11.24 24.06
C TYR A 492 -8.30 10.61 25.27
N THR A 493 -8.85 9.41 25.16
CA THR A 493 -9.35 8.63 26.30
C THR A 493 -8.28 7.74 26.93
N THR A 494 -7.12 7.61 26.29
CA THR A 494 -6.03 6.75 26.76
C THR A 494 -5.07 7.53 27.64
N PHE A 495 -4.99 7.13 28.91
CA PHE A 495 -4.09 7.76 29.88
C PHE A 495 -2.65 7.29 29.69
N VAL A 496 -1.74 8.25 29.68
CA VAL A 496 -0.32 8.05 29.93
C VAL A 496 -0.08 7.92 31.44
N ASN A 497 -0.67 8.83 32.20
CA ASN A 497 -0.62 8.83 33.66
C ASN A 497 -1.96 9.31 34.20
N LYS A 498 -2.71 8.39 34.79
CA LYS A 498 -4.05 8.66 35.35
C LYS A 498 -4.00 9.70 36.47
N LYS A 499 -2.96 9.70 37.30
CA LYS A 499 -2.83 10.63 38.44
C LYS A 499 -2.65 12.07 37.98
N THR A 500 -1.92 12.28 36.88
CA THR A 500 -1.70 13.62 36.31
C THR A 500 -2.70 13.96 35.21
N ASN A 501 -3.71 13.10 34.97
CA ASN A 501 -4.66 13.22 33.86
C ASN A 501 -3.99 13.35 32.48
N LEU A 502 -2.72 12.92 32.35
CA LEU A 502 -1.95 13.03 31.12
C LEU A 502 -2.46 11.98 30.14
N LYS A 503 -2.85 12.42 28.95
CA LYS A 503 -3.45 11.61 27.89
C LYS A 503 -2.51 11.50 26.70
N LYS A 504 -2.68 10.43 25.91
CA LYS A 504 -1.93 10.29 24.67
C LYS A 504 -2.32 11.38 23.66
N PRO A 505 -1.35 11.97 22.94
CA PRO A 505 -1.64 12.90 21.86
C PRO A 505 -2.09 12.15 20.59
N ALA A 506 -3.07 12.70 19.86
CA ALA A 506 -3.45 12.20 18.54
C ALA A 506 -2.50 12.76 17.47
N SER A 507 -1.22 12.38 17.53
CA SER A 507 -0.21 12.82 16.58
C SER A 507 -0.44 12.28 15.17
N PRO A 508 0.05 12.99 14.13
CA PRO A 508 0.10 12.48 12.77
C PRO A 508 0.72 11.07 12.65
N SER A 509 1.89 10.83 13.27
CA SER A 509 2.54 9.52 13.31
C SER A 509 1.72 8.43 14.00
N ARG A 510 0.99 8.75 15.08
CA ARG A 510 0.10 7.80 15.77
C ARG A 510 -1.14 7.49 14.96
N MET A 511 -1.71 8.48 14.26
CA MET A 511 -2.79 8.25 13.30
C MET A 511 -2.33 7.31 12.18
N MET A 512 -1.17 7.58 11.58
CA MET A 512 -0.58 6.72 10.57
C MET A 512 -0.38 5.28 11.09
N ARG A 513 0.11 5.13 12.32
CA ARG A 513 0.29 3.80 12.92
C ARG A 513 -1.03 3.06 13.16
N ILE A 514 -2.08 3.75 13.61
CA ILE A 514 -3.43 3.18 13.73
C ILE A 514 -3.92 2.68 12.38
N TYR A 515 -3.80 3.52 11.35
CA TYR A 515 -4.18 3.17 9.98
C TYR A 515 -3.43 1.93 9.47
N GLU A 516 -2.10 1.88 9.64
CA GLU A 516 -1.26 0.75 9.17
C GLU A 516 -1.55 -0.54 9.93
N GLU A 517 -1.79 -0.44 11.24
CA GLU A 517 -2.14 -1.57 12.09
C GLU A 517 -3.42 -2.25 11.57
N ILE A 518 -4.46 -1.46 11.30
CA ILE A 518 -5.74 -1.95 10.79
C ILE A 518 -5.66 -2.39 9.33
N ASP A 519 -4.92 -1.67 8.48
CA ASP A 519 -4.73 -2.05 7.07
C ASP A 519 -3.97 -3.38 6.91
N SER A 520 -3.18 -3.78 7.92
CA SER A 520 -2.43 -5.04 7.92
C SER A 520 -3.19 -6.24 8.51
N PHE A 521 -4.27 -5.99 9.26
CA PHE A 521 -4.97 -6.97 10.08
C PHE A 521 -5.45 -8.18 9.27
N ASP A 522 -6.35 -7.96 8.31
CA ASP A 522 -6.93 -9.02 7.49
C ASP A 522 -5.90 -9.58 6.50
N LYS A 523 -5.04 -8.73 5.95
CA LYS A 523 -4.02 -9.13 4.96
C LYS A 523 -3.05 -10.18 5.50
N LYS A 524 -2.59 -10.03 6.76
CA LYS A 524 -1.71 -11.01 7.41
C LYS A 524 -2.40 -12.36 7.58
N ILE A 525 -3.62 -12.34 8.13
CA ILE A 525 -4.41 -13.55 8.40
C ILE A 525 -4.76 -14.28 7.10
N ILE A 526 -5.18 -13.54 6.08
CA ILE A 526 -5.50 -14.12 4.78
C ILE A 526 -4.25 -14.66 4.09
N LYS A 527 -3.09 -14.00 4.22
CA LYS A 527 -1.83 -14.52 3.70
C LYS A 527 -1.50 -15.89 4.32
N GLU A 528 -1.59 -16.03 5.64
CA GLU A 528 -1.39 -17.30 6.35
C GLU A 528 -2.38 -18.38 5.88
N LEU A 529 -3.68 -18.05 5.82
CA LEU A 529 -4.71 -19.00 5.37
C LEU A 529 -4.47 -19.47 3.94
N LYS A 530 -3.98 -18.60 3.05
CA LYS A 530 -3.63 -18.97 1.67
C LYS A 530 -2.49 -19.97 1.58
N GLU A 531 -1.65 -20.07 2.62
CA GLU A 531 -0.53 -21.00 2.68
C GLU A 531 -0.96 -22.41 3.16
N GLU A 532 -2.13 -22.53 3.78
CA GLU A 532 -2.66 -23.82 4.23
C GLU A 532 -3.09 -24.71 3.05
N ARG A 533 -2.78 -26.01 3.14
CA ARG A 533 -3.03 -27.00 2.08
C ARG A 533 -4.48 -27.04 1.60
N GLU A 534 -5.45 -26.83 2.49
CA GLU A 534 -6.88 -26.88 2.14
C GLU A 534 -7.37 -25.69 1.30
N PHE A 535 -6.66 -24.56 1.36
CA PHE A 535 -6.91 -23.36 0.56
C PHE A 535 -6.02 -23.29 -0.67
N LYS A 536 -5.30 -24.37 -1.00
CA LYS A 536 -4.44 -24.49 -2.17
C LYS A 536 -5.08 -25.37 -3.22
N ILE A 537 -4.88 -24.98 -4.46
CA ILE A 537 -5.30 -25.71 -5.64
C ILE A 537 -4.21 -25.56 -6.71
N LYS A 538 -4.02 -26.58 -7.53
CA LYS A 538 -3.04 -26.57 -8.61
C LYS A 538 -3.73 -26.25 -9.92
N ARG A 539 -3.13 -25.32 -10.65
CA ARG A 539 -3.47 -24.96 -12.03
C ARG A 539 -2.46 -25.60 -12.97
N LEU A 540 -2.95 -26.32 -13.97
CA LEU A 540 -2.13 -26.89 -15.04
C LEU A 540 -2.05 -25.88 -16.18
N ILE A 541 -0.82 -25.58 -16.62
CA ILE A 541 -0.50 -24.60 -17.65
C ILE A 541 0.24 -25.34 -18.76
N PHE A 542 -0.11 -25.09 -20.02
CA PHE A 542 0.53 -25.71 -21.17
C PHE A 542 0.41 -24.85 -22.42
N CYS A 543 1.27 -25.09 -23.41
CA CYS A 543 1.16 -24.47 -24.73
C CYS A 543 0.33 -25.36 -25.66
N VAL A 544 -0.63 -24.75 -26.35
CA VAL A 544 -1.46 -25.40 -27.37
C VAL A 544 -1.13 -24.84 -28.76
N LYS A 545 -1.12 -25.71 -29.77
CA LYS A 545 -1.37 -25.28 -31.16
C LYS A 545 -2.75 -25.77 -31.56
N CYS A 546 -3.48 -24.95 -32.31
CA CYS A 546 -4.85 -25.23 -32.72
C CYS A 546 -4.96 -25.26 -34.25
N PHE A 547 -5.85 -26.10 -34.78
CA PHE A 547 -6.22 -26.11 -36.21
C PHE A 547 -7.30 -25.06 -36.49
N GLU A 548 -7.33 -24.50 -37.71
CA GLU A 548 -8.19 -23.39 -38.18
C GLU A 548 -7.87 -21.99 -37.62
N ILE A 549 -6.92 -21.31 -38.27
CA ILE A 549 -6.49 -19.95 -37.89
C ILE A 549 -6.27 -19.06 -39.13
N SER A 550 -7.20 -19.07 -40.10
CA SER A 550 -7.12 -18.16 -41.26
C SER A 550 -7.96 -16.88 -41.12
N LYS A 551 -8.94 -16.81 -40.19
CA LYS A 551 -9.72 -15.57 -39.94
C LYS A 551 -9.76 -15.04 -38.50
N ILE A 552 -9.35 -15.81 -37.48
CA ILE A 552 -9.75 -15.55 -36.07
C ILE A 552 -8.57 -15.64 -35.07
N LYS A 553 -7.43 -14.97 -35.30
CA LYS A 553 -6.37 -14.86 -34.26
C LYS A 553 -6.74 -13.93 -33.09
N LYS A 554 -7.74 -13.06 -33.26
CA LYS A 554 -8.14 -12.09 -32.23
C LYS A 554 -9.21 -12.62 -31.27
N ASP A 555 -10.12 -13.48 -31.72
CA ASP A 555 -11.31 -13.88 -30.92
C ASP A 555 -11.07 -15.07 -30.00
N LEU A 556 -9.95 -15.78 -30.17
CA LEU A 556 -9.55 -16.86 -29.27
C LEU A 556 -9.13 -16.37 -27.89
N LYS A 557 -8.61 -15.14 -27.83
CA LYS A 557 -7.96 -14.61 -26.63
C LYS A 557 -9.01 -14.32 -25.57
N TYR A 558 -8.71 -14.73 -24.34
CA TYR A 558 -9.45 -14.33 -23.15
C TYR A 558 -10.87 -14.89 -22.99
N LYS A 559 -11.18 -16.02 -23.65
CA LYS A 559 -12.40 -16.78 -23.44
C LYS A 559 -12.12 -18.04 -22.61
N ILE A 560 -13.17 -18.56 -21.96
CA ILE A 560 -13.15 -19.87 -21.33
C ILE A 560 -13.81 -20.85 -22.30
N TYR A 561 -13.07 -21.88 -22.68
CA TYR A 561 -13.54 -22.97 -23.50
C TYR A 561 -13.75 -24.20 -22.63
N ARG A 562 -14.75 -25.01 -22.94
CA ARG A 562 -15.16 -26.15 -22.13
C ARG A 562 -15.16 -27.39 -23.00
N HIS A 563 -14.48 -28.43 -22.55
CA HIS A 563 -14.55 -29.75 -23.18
C HIS A 563 -15.19 -30.73 -22.20
N ARG A 564 -16.25 -31.42 -22.61
CA ARG A 564 -16.79 -32.54 -21.83
C ARG A 564 -15.92 -33.77 -22.06
N PHE A 565 -15.31 -34.30 -20.99
CA PHE A 565 -14.45 -35.48 -21.09
C PHE A 565 -15.20 -36.66 -21.70
N ASN A 566 -14.55 -37.33 -22.66
CA ASN A 566 -15.00 -38.61 -23.17
C ASN A 566 -14.79 -39.67 -22.08
N LYS A 567 -15.87 -40.38 -21.74
CA LYS A 567 -15.88 -41.36 -20.64
C LYS A 567 -14.85 -42.47 -20.86
N ASN A 568 -14.76 -43.02 -22.06
CA ASN A 568 -13.87 -44.14 -22.37
C ASN A 568 -12.40 -43.69 -22.29
N PHE A 569 -12.08 -42.56 -22.90
CA PHE A 569 -10.73 -41.98 -22.84
C PHE A 569 -10.30 -41.66 -21.41
N LEU A 570 -11.22 -41.16 -20.57
CA LEU A 570 -10.95 -40.89 -19.17
C LEU A 570 -10.72 -42.19 -18.39
N GLU A 571 -11.56 -43.20 -18.56
CA GLU A 571 -11.41 -44.51 -17.90
C GLU A 571 -10.10 -45.22 -18.31
N ASP A 572 -9.69 -45.09 -19.57
CA ASP A 572 -8.40 -45.60 -20.08
C ASP A 572 -7.21 -44.93 -19.37
N CYS A 573 -7.20 -43.60 -19.29
CA CYS A 573 -6.15 -42.86 -18.57
C CYS A 573 -6.11 -43.21 -17.07
N ILE A 574 -7.27 -43.39 -16.42
CA ILE A 574 -7.34 -43.83 -15.02
C ILE A 574 -6.74 -45.23 -14.86
N ARG A 575 -7.05 -46.14 -15.78
CA ARG A 575 -6.55 -47.53 -15.76
C ARG A 575 -5.03 -47.57 -15.89
N GLU A 576 -4.48 -46.87 -16.87
CA GLU A 576 -3.02 -46.78 -17.09
C GLU A 576 -2.32 -46.17 -15.86
N TYR A 577 -2.89 -45.11 -15.28
CA TYR A 577 -2.37 -44.50 -14.06
C TYR A 577 -2.28 -45.50 -12.91
N LEU A 578 -3.35 -46.26 -12.66
CA LEU A 578 -3.42 -47.25 -11.59
C LEU A 578 -2.38 -48.37 -11.77
N LEU A 579 -2.25 -48.89 -12.99
CA LEU A 579 -1.26 -49.91 -13.34
C LEU A 579 0.17 -49.42 -13.13
N ARG A 580 0.48 -48.18 -13.56
CA ARG A 580 1.82 -47.58 -13.40
C ARG A 580 2.23 -47.40 -11.93
N LYS A 581 1.29 -47.05 -11.05
CA LYS A 581 1.58 -46.79 -9.62
C LYS A 581 1.62 -48.07 -8.76
N LYS A 582 1.51 -49.26 -9.35
CA LYS A 582 1.52 -50.57 -8.65
C LYS A 582 0.53 -50.65 -7.46
N ARG A 583 -0.56 -49.85 -7.48
CA ARG A 583 -1.58 -49.85 -6.42
C ARG A 583 -2.65 -50.91 -6.73
N LEU A 584 -2.63 -52.01 -5.97
CA LEU A 584 -3.68 -53.00 -5.73
C LEU A 584 -4.61 -53.36 -6.90
N ILE A 585 -4.40 -54.56 -7.46
CA ILE A 585 -5.13 -55.16 -8.60
C ILE A 585 -6.49 -55.77 -8.17
N SER A 586 -6.84 -55.77 -6.88
CA SER A 586 -8.19 -56.16 -6.45
C SER A 586 -9.21 -55.06 -6.78
N ASN A 587 -10.28 -55.44 -7.48
CA ASN A 587 -11.41 -54.57 -7.87
C ASN A 587 -11.04 -53.35 -8.73
N LEU A 588 -10.19 -53.53 -9.76
CA LEU A 588 -9.77 -52.49 -10.71
C LEU A 588 -10.95 -51.64 -11.26
N ASN A 589 -12.03 -52.28 -11.70
CA ASN A 589 -13.20 -51.59 -12.24
C ASN A 589 -13.92 -50.71 -11.19
N GLU A 590 -13.93 -51.13 -9.93
CA GLU A 590 -14.51 -50.36 -8.82
C GLU A 590 -13.63 -49.14 -8.50
N ASN A 591 -12.30 -49.31 -8.53
CA ASN A 591 -11.34 -48.24 -8.32
C ASN A 591 -11.35 -47.22 -9.47
N ILE A 592 -11.50 -47.66 -10.72
CA ILE A 592 -11.70 -46.78 -11.87
C ILE A 592 -12.95 -45.93 -11.67
N LYS A 593 -14.08 -46.54 -11.30
CA LYS A 593 -15.32 -45.81 -10.98
C LYS A 593 -15.15 -44.83 -9.83
N LYS A 594 -14.43 -45.20 -8.76
CA LYS A 594 -14.12 -44.31 -7.63
C LYS A 594 -13.29 -43.10 -8.06
N ILE A 595 -12.23 -43.30 -8.85
CA ILE A 595 -11.40 -42.19 -9.34
C ILE A 595 -12.15 -41.34 -10.37
N ALA A 596 -12.90 -41.96 -11.28
CA ALA A 596 -13.79 -41.25 -12.19
C ALA A 596 -14.82 -40.42 -11.41
N ASN A 597 -15.33 -40.92 -10.28
CA ASN A 597 -16.19 -40.18 -9.35
C ASN A 597 -15.49 -39.04 -8.60
N ILE A 598 -14.17 -39.09 -8.45
CA ILE A 598 -13.37 -38.00 -7.88
C ILE A 598 -13.10 -36.92 -8.93
N ILE A 599 -12.93 -37.30 -10.20
CA ILE A 599 -12.74 -36.37 -11.32
C ILE A 599 -14.07 -35.76 -11.76
N THR A 600 -15.15 -36.54 -11.71
CA THR A 600 -16.53 -36.09 -11.93
C THR A 600 -17.06 -35.41 -10.69
N TYR A 601 -18.03 -34.53 -10.90
CA TYR A 601 -18.61 -33.75 -9.83
C TYR A 601 -20.09 -34.03 -9.70
N GLN A 602 -20.50 -34.63 -8.58
CA GLN A 602 -21.90 -34.93 -8.26
C GLN A 602 -22.71 -35.57 -9.42
N GLY A 603 -22.13 -36.51 -10.16
CA GLY A 603 -22.83 -37.23 -11.22
C GLY A 603 -23.07 -36.45 -12.52
N ARG A 604 -22.55 -35.22 -12.65
CA ARG A 604 -22.50 -34.51 -13.94
C ARG A 604 -21.23 -34.91 -14.69
N HIS A 605 -21.34 -35.07 -16.01
CA HIS A 605 -20.19 -35.38 -16.87
C HIS A 605 -19.04 -34.40 -16.61
N PRO A 606 -17.79 -34.90 -16.50
CA PRO A 606 -16.68 -34.04 -16.18
C PRO A 606 -16.45 -33.11 -17.37
N TYR A 607 -16.16 -31.85 -17.08
CA TYR A 607 -15.74 -30.91 -18.10
C TYR A 607 -14.39 -30.30 -17.73
N LEU A 608 -13.64 -29.94 -18.76
CA LEU A 608 -12.35 -29.31 -18.69
C LEU A 608 -12.51 -27.87 -19.17
N ASP A 609 -12.42 -26.92 -18.25
CA ASP A 609 -12.39 -25.50 -18.61
C ASP A 609 -10.95 -25.12 -18.98
N LEU A 610 -10.77 -24.61 -20.19
CA LEU A 610 -9.53 -24.18 -20.81
C LEU A 610 -9.59 -22.68 -21.07
N PHE A 611 -8.72 -21.93 -20.41
CA PHE A 611 -8.52 -20.51 -20.69
C PHE A 611 -7.35 -20.34 -21.65
N ILE A 612 -7.59 -19.79 -22.84
CA ILE A 612 -6.56 -19.59 -23.87
C ILE A 612 -6.11 -18.14 -23.92
N LYS A 613 -4.80 -17.93 -23.86
CA LYS A 613 -4.10 -16.67 -24.06
C LYS A 613 -3.03 -16.85 -25.13
N ASP A 614 -3.24 -16.24 -26.29
CA ASP A 614 -2.35 -16.38 -27.45
C ASP A 614 -2.19 -17.87 -27.85
N ILE A 615 -1.09 -18.51 -27.44
CA ILE A 615 -0.80 -19.94 -27.64
C ILE A 615 -0.65 -20.71 -26.31
N THR A 616 -0.80 -20.03 -25.17
CA THR A 616 -0.73 -20.63 -23.85
C THR A 616 -2.15 -20.88 -23.35
N ALA A 617 -2.40 -22.08 -22.84
CA ALA A 617 -3.67 -22.46 -22.26
C ALA A 617 -3.51 -22.91 -20.80
N GLU A 618 -4.53 -22.66 -20.00
CA GLU A 618 -4.56 -22.96 -18.57
C GLU A 618 -5.86 -23.65 -18.18
N THR A 619 -5.78 -24.63 -17.29
CA THR A 619 -6.94 -25.31 -16.73
C THR A 619 -6.75 -25.57 -15.24
N VAL A 620 -7.86 -25.59 -14.50
CA VAL A 620 -7.89 -25.78 -13.06
C VAL A 620 -8.51 -27.12 -12.73
N ALA A 621 -7.88 -27.87 -11.82
CA ALA A 621 -8.47 -29.07 -11.23
C ALA A 621 -8.49 -28.91 -9.71
N ALA A 622 -9.69 -28.86 -9.12
CA ALA A 622 -9.90 -28.71 -7.67
C ALA A 622 -9.68 -29.99 -6.86
N TYR A 623 -8.97 -30.94 -7.44
CA TYR A 623 -8.92 -32.34 -7.03
C TYR A 623 -7.51 -32.75 -6.58
N PRO A 624 -7.34 -33.92 -5.96
CA PRO A 624 -6.03 -34.40 -5.53
C PRO A 624 -5.07 -34.56 -6.74
N ASP A 625 -3.76 -34.61 -6.47
CA ASP A 625 -2.71 -34.68 -7.49
C ASP A 625 -2.92 -35.78 -8.56
N ILE A 626 -3.58 -36.86 -8.17
CA ILE A 626 -4.00 -37.94 -9.06
C ILE A 626 -4.83 -37.45 -10.24
N THR A 627 -5.80 -36.56 -10.00
CA THR A 627 -6.69 -36.03 -11.04
C THR A 627 -5.91 -35.18 -12.03
N ILE A 628 -4.92 -34.44 -11.56
CA ILE A 628 -4.08 -33.59 -12.42
C ILE A 628 -3.18 -34.44 -13.32
N GLU A 629 -2.57 -35.51 -12.79
CA GLU A 629 -1.81 -36.47 -13.59
C GLU A 629 -2.69 -37.12 -14.66
N ILE A 630 -3.93 -37.47 -14.32
CA ILE A 630 -4.89 -38.09 -15.25
C ILE A 630 -5.34 -37.10 -16.32
N ILE A 631 -5.64 -35.85 -15.96
CA ILE A 631 -6.02 -34.79 -16.93
C ILE A 631 -4.85 -34.50 -17.86
N LYS A 632 -3.62 -34.45 -17.35
CA LYS A 632 -2.41 -34.29 -18.17
C LYS A 632 -2.28 -35.45 -19.17
N SER A 633 -2.40 -36.69 -18.70
CA SER A 633 -2.34 -37.88 -19.57
C SER A 633 -3.46 -37.89 -20.62
N TYR A 634 -4.68 -37.51 -20.23
CA TYR A 634 -5.81 -37.37 -21.15
C TYR A 634 -5.52 -36.37 -22.26
N LEU A 635 -4.98 -35.20 -21.89
CA LEU A 635 -4.60 -34.16 -22.83
C LEU A 635 -3.47 -34.64 -23.75
N GLU A 636 -2.39 -35.20 -23.21
CA GLU A 636 -1.24 -35.69 -24.00
C GLU A 636 -1.66 -36.75 -25.03
N LYS A 637 -2.47 -37.72 -24.61
CA LYS A 637 -2.84 -38.88 -25.43
C LYS A 637 -3.91 -38.56 -26.48
N TYR A 638 -4.88 -37.71 -26.13
CA TYR A 638 -6.07 -37.51 -26.97
C TYR A 638 -6.18 -36.09 -27.56
N HIS A 639 -5.13 -35.26 -27.48
CA HIS A 639 -5.20 -33.87 -27.94
C HIS A 639 -5.79 -33.71 -29.35
N ASP A 640 -5.39 -34.55 -30.31
CA ASP A 640 -5.89 -34.54 -31.70
C ASP A 640 -7.37 -34.91 -31.85
N HIS A 641 -8.03 -35.32 -30.77
CA HIS A 641 -9.45 -35.72 -30.73
C HIS A 641 -10.29 -34.88 -29.77
N ILE A 642 -9.68 -33.89 -29.09
CA ILE A 642 -10.38 -33.05 -28.12
C ILE A 642 -10.87 -31.78 -28.81
N GLU A 643 -12.19 -31.58 -28.77
CA GLU A 643 -12.86 -30.34 -29.16
C GLU A 643 -13.32 -29.57 -27.92
N PHE A 644 -12.99 -28.28 -27.85
CA PHE A 644 -13.53 -27.41 -26.82
C PHE A 644 -14.58 -26.47 -27.38
N GLU A 645 -15.68 -26.29 -26.65
CA GLU A 645 -16.76 -25.36 -26.97
C GLU A 645 -16.63 -24.08 -26.15
N CYS A 646 -16.86 -22.92 -26.75
CA CYS A 646 -16.83 -21.66 -26.01
C CYS A 646 -17.99 -21.55 -25.00
N LYS A 647 -17.71 -21.07 -23.78
CA LYS A 647 -18.72 -20.91 -22.71
C LYS A 647 -19.48 -19.57 -22.77
N THR A 648 -19.19 -18.67 -23.70
CA THR A 648 -19.78 -17.32 -23.72
C THR A 648 -20.81 -17.11 -24.82
N ASP A 649 -22.02 -16.70 -24.41
CA ASP A 649 -22.98 -15.86 -25.14
C ASP A 649 -23.54 -16.39 -26.49
N GLY A 650 -23.71 -17.72 -26.63
CA GLY A 650 -24.55 -18.32 -27.68
C GLY A 650 -23.84 -18.75 -28.96
N GLU A 651 -22.59 -18.33 -29.18
CA GLU A 651 -21.74 -18.81 -30.29
C GLU A 651 -20.84 -19.98 -29.88
N SER A 652 -20.98 -21.11 -30.56
CA SER A 652 -20.12 -22.27 -30.37
C SER A 652 -18.89 -22.20 -31.28
N LEU A 653 -17.77 -21.68 -30.77
CA LEU A 653 -16.47 -21.91 -31.41
C LEU A 653 -15.92 -23.25 -30.93
N ARG A 654 -15.67 -24.17 -31.88
CA ARG A 654 -14.97 -25.44 -31.62
C ARG A 654 -13.50 -25.29 -31.90
N ILE A 655 -12.67 -25.61 -30.90
CA ILE A 655 -11.22 -25.57 -31.04
C ILE A 655 -10.69 -26.99 -30.96
N LYS A 656 -9.96 -27.41 -31.99
CA LYS A 656 -9.20 -28.66 -32.03
C LYS A 656 -7.75 -28.41 -31.62
N ILE A 657 -7.25 -29.15 -30.64
CA ILE A 657 -5.84 -29.12 -30.26
C ILE A 657 -5.03 -30.01 -31.22
N THR A 658 -3.94 -29.50 -31.80
CA THR A 658 -3.07 -30.26 -32.74
C THR A 658 -1.70 -30.57 -32.18
N SER A 659 -1.32 -29.93 -31.06
CA SER A 659 -0.10 -30.28 -30.33
C SER A 659 -0.12 -29.63 -28.93
N LEU A 660 0.49 -30.30 -27.96
CA LEU A 660 0.67 -29.83 -26.59
C LEU A 660 2.15 -29.84 -26.21
N ASN A 661 2.63 -28.73 -25.62
CA ASN A 661 3.99 -28.61 -25.13
C ASN A 661 4.03 -27.89 -23.77
N ASN A 662 5.15 -27.99 -23.05
CA ASN A 662 5.46 -27.14 -21.88
C ASN A 662 4.44 -27.21 -20.72
N PHE A 663 4.13 -28.42 -20.25
CA PHE A 663 3.28 -28.58 -19.07
C PHE A 663 3.97 -28.12 -17.79
N ASN A 664 3.36 -27.15 -17.10
CA ASN A 664 3.81 -26.62 -15.82
C ASN A 664 2.66 -26.56 -14.82
N PHE A 665 2.99 -26.63 -13.53
CA PHE A 665 2.02 -26.49 -12.44
C PHE A 665 2.22 -25.16 -11.72
N LYS A 666 1.10 -24.47 -11.46
CA LYS A 666 1.06 -23.27 -10.63
C LYS A 666 0.14 -23.50 -9.45
N GLU A 667 0.67 -23.36 -8.24
CA GLU A 667 -0.16 -23.37 -7.04
C GLU A 667 -0.86 -22.01 -6.90
N VAL A 668 -2.17 -22.04 -6.67
CA VAL A 668 -2.99 -20.85 -6.48
C VAL A 668 -3.87 -21.01 -5.25
N SER A 669 -4.27 -19.90 -4.65
CA SER A 669 -5.18 -19.96 -3.50
C SER A 669 -6.64 -19.96 -3.93
N LYS A 670 -7.45 -20.70 -3.17
CA LYS A 670 -8.92 -20.67 -3.19
C LYS A 670 -9.52 -19.42 -2.56
N ILE A 671 -8.78 -18.70 -1.72
CA ILE A 671 -9.25 -17.41 -1.16
C ILE A 671 -8.84 -16.29 -2.10
N LYS A 672 -9.80 -15.47 -2.52
CA LYS A 672 -9.56 -14.36 -3.43
C LYS A 672 -9.95 -13.05 -2.79
N SER A 673 -9.06 -12.06 -2.87
CA SER A 673 -9.41 -10.69 -2.46
C SER A 673 -10.14 -10.03 -3.62
N ILE A 674 -11.34 -9.53 -3.34
CA ILE A 674 -11.95 -8.51 -4.17
C ILE A 674 -11.17 -7.23 -3.88
N TYR A 675 -11.32 -6.67 -2.67
CA TYR A 675 -10.49 -5.58 -2.17
C TYR A 675 -10.17 -5.74 -0.68
N SER A 676 -9.18 -4.99 -0.21
CA SER A 676 -8.82 -4.88 1.21
C SER A 676 -8.16 -3.51 1.44
N PHE A 677 -8.84 -2.67 2.21
CA PHE A 677 -8.43 -1.33 2.61
C PHE A 677 -8.52 -1.19 4.13
N SER A 678 -7.95 -0.11 4.67
CA SER A 678 -8.01 0.14 6.11
C SER A 678 -9.46 0.22 6.59
N GLY A 679 -9.82 -0.72 7.46
CA GLY A 679 -11.12 -0.81 8.08
C GLY A 679 -12.19 -1.51 7.26
N GLU A 680 -11.89 -1.96 6.04
CA GLU A 680 -12.87 -2.70 5.24
C GLU A 680 -12.24 -3.62 4.18
N PHE A 681 -12.79 -4.83 4.07
CA PHE A 681 -12.29 -5.84 3.16
C PHE A 681 -13.39 -6.75 2.63
N MET A 682 -13.12 -7.36 1.47
CA MET A 682 -14.03 -8.27 0.80
C MET A 682 -13.24 -9.43 0.15
N TYR A 683 -13.65 -10.65 0.48
CA TYR A 683 -13.00 -11.88 0.02
C TYR A 683 -14.02 -12.87 -0.54
N LEU A 684 -13.67 -13.54 -1.63
CA LEU A 684 -14.33 -14.77 -2.07
C LEU A 684 -13.64 -15.96 -1.42
N VAL A 685 -14.41 -16.86 -0.83
CA VAL A 685 -13.93 -18.02 -0.06
C VAL A 685 -14.76 -19.26 -0.44
N PRO A 686 -14.22 -20.48 -0.41
CA PRO A 686 -15.03 -21.69 -0.55
C PRO A 686 -16.18 -21.74 0.45
N GLY A 687 -17.39 -22.10 -0.01
CA GLY A 687 -18.60 -22.06 0.80
C GLY A 687 -18.47 -22.85 2.11
N ASN A 688 -17.98 -24.09 2.02
CA ASN A 688 -17.71 -24.94 3.18
C ASN A 688 -16.54 -24.49 4.08
N ARG A 689 -15.75 -23.48 3.70
CA ARG A 689 -14.61 -22.96 4.49
C ARG A 689 -14.80 -21.54 5.00
N VAL A 690 -15.84 -20.82 4.58
CA VAL A 690 -16.02 -19.40 4.97
C VAL A 690 -16.11 -19.20 6.48
N LEU A 691 -16.79 -20.10 7.21
CA LEU A 691 -16.87 -20.03 8.66
C LEU A 691 -15.51 -20.24 9.33
N LYS A 692 -14.62 -21.06 8.76
CA LYS A 692 -13.24 -21.21 9.27
C LYS A 692 -12.48 -19.90 9.13
N VAL A 693 -12.57 -19.26 7.97
CA VAL A 693 -11.92 -17.95 7.72
C VAL A 693 -12.48 -16.87 8.64
N ALA A 694 -13.81 -16.78 8.75
CA ALA A 694 -14.47 -15.82 9.63
C ALA A 694 -14.12 -16.03 11.11
N ASN A 695 -14.08 -17.28 11.57
CA ASN A 695 -13.66 -17.61 12.94
C ASN A 695 -12.18 -17.27 13.20
N ARG A 696 -11.29 -17.50 12.23
CA ARG A 696 -9.87 -17.12 12.33
C ARG A 696 -9.74 -15.59 12.47
N LEU A 697 -10.42 -14.83 11.60
CA LEU A 697 -10.45 -13.36 11.67
C LEU A 697 -11.00 -12.87 13.03
N ARG A 698 -12.13 -13.42 13.48
CA ARG A 698 -12.74 -13.06 14.77
C ARG A 698 -11.81 -13.36 15.95
N LYS A 699 -11.18 -14.54 15.97
CA LYS A 699 -10.25 -14.94 17.04
C LYS A 699 -9.07 -13.98 17.10
N GLU A 700 -8.40 -13.76 15.97
CA GLU A 700 -7.25 -12.86 15.88
C GLU A 700 -7.63 -11.40 16.22
N PHE A 701 -8.81 -10.93 15.81
CA PHE A 701 -9.30 -9.61 16.21
C PHE A 701 -9.45 -9.50 17.72
N ASN A 702 -10.07 -10.50 18.35
CA ASN A 702 -10.25 -10.52 19.80
C ASN A 702 -8.92 -10.57 20.53
N GLU A 703 -7.97 -11.40 20.09
CA GLU A 703 -6.64 -11.51 20.71
C GLU A 703 -5.80 -10.24 20.51
N ARG A 704 -5.87 -9.62 19.32
CA ARG A 704 -5.06 -8.46 18.97
C ARG A 704 -5.60 -7.14 19.54
N TYR A 705 -6.92 -7.01 19.69
CA TYR A 705 -7.59 -5.77 20.09
C TYR A 705 -8.38 -5.88 21.41
N TYR A 706 -8.18 -6.93 22.22
CA TYR A 706 -8.91 -7.13 23.49
C TYR A 706 -8.92 -5.91 24.41
N LYS A 707 -7.83 -5.13 24.47
CA LYS A 707 -7.70 -3.94 25.33
C LYS A 707 -8.60 -2.76 24.93
N VAL A 708 -9.17 -2.81 23.73
CA VAL A 708 -10.01 -1.75 23.18
C VAL A 708 -11.37 -2.26 22.71
N GLN A 709 -11.79 -3.46 23.16
CA GLN A 709 -13.14 -3.94 22.94
C GLN A 709 -14.18 -2.90 23.39
N GLY A 710 -15.24 -2.72 22.60
CA GLY A 710 -16.24 -1.68 22.78
C GLY A 710 -15.86 -0.30 22.23
N ARG A 711 -14.57 -0.06 21.89
CA ARG A 711 -14.09 1.13 21.19
C ARG A 711 -13.52 0.83 19.79
N LEU A 712 -13.42 -0.44 19.45
CA LEU A 712 -13.13 -0.97 18.13
C LEU A 712 -13.93 -2.27 17.99
N CYS A 713 -14.60 -2.48 16.86
CA CYS A 713 -15.40 -3.69 16.63
C CYS A 713 -15.12 -4.26 15.24
N LEU A 714 -15.36 -5.57 15.08
CA LEU A 714 -15.28 -6.26 13.80
C LEU A 714 -16.69 -6.74 13.43
N ASN A 715 -17.21 -6.22 12.32
CA ASN A 715 -18.44 -6.70 11.70
C ASN A 715 -18.04 -7.64 10.55
N LEU A 716 -18.59 -8.86 10.53
CA LEU A 716 -18.39 -9.80 9.44
C LEU A 716 -19.75 -10.16 8.83
N GLY A 717 -19.88 -9.98 7.52
CA GLY A 717 -21.02 -10.42 6.73
C GLY A 717 -20.60 -11.59 5.83
N ILE A 718 -21.47 -12.59 5.70
CA ILE A 718 -21.25 -13.73 4.82
C ILE A 718 -22.48 -13.88 3.93
N VAL A 719 -22.24 -13.86 2.61
CA VAL A 719 -23.27 -14.14 1.61
C VAL A 719 -22.88 -15.40 0.86
N TYR A 720 -23.71 -16.43 0.93
CA TYR A 720 -23.52 -17.68 0.19
C TYR A 720 -24.09 -17.55 -1.22
N ALA A 721 -23.38 -18.13 -2.19
CA ALA A 721 -23.79 -18.24 -3.58
C ALA A 721 -23.64 -19.69 -4.07
#